data_AF-A0A840VVW6-F1
#
_entry.id   AF-A0A840VVW6-F1
#
_cell.length_a   1.000
_cell.length_b   1.000
_cell.length_c   1.000
_cell.angle_alpha   90.00
_cell.angle_beta   90.00
_cell.angle_gamma   90.00
#
_symmetry.space_group_name_H-M   'P 1'
#
loop_
_entity.id
_entity.type
_entity.pdbx_description
1 polymer ?
#
loop_
_entity_poly.entity_id
_entity_poly.type
_entity_poly.pdbx_seq_one_letter_code
_entity_poly.pdbx_strand_id
1 'polypeptide(L)'
;MRTAHRDSPHDQVEETPARPGAVIATGCLSGTLEDKLAAAAAARFQGVEIFESDLIASPWSPHRVRQECARRGLSIDVYQPFRDFEAVPPEVFRANLRRAERTFDVVEQLGAKTMLVASSTSTDAVDDDDLAAEQLNLLAGRAEQRGLRIAYEALAWGRFVNTYAHSWRIVRRAGHPALGLCLDSFHVLSRGDDPAGIRVIPGAKVFHVQLADAPRLTMDVVEWSRHHRLFPGLGSFDLPGFLGHVLTTGYDGPLSLEVFNDVYRQADPRHAAIDGMRALVALREAVSISGPPAARERLRMTGLPPAPQLGGHVFTELAVDDRSGPVVARTLTALGFAHTGQHRSKPVQLWEQGRARILLNFAAHRAVPPVTAAVCALGLESADPAGSAQRAERLLAPVLPRLRRPEEADLTSVAAPDGTAVFLVQSADRGSWLEDFSPTGAAPRSDGLLTGIDHVSLTESVDDFDEAAIFYRTVLGLHAGEATEIAAPFGLIRTRTASDLRQRVRITLNTAPLRRGDWSPAVPSPQHIAFGSDNVVASARAMRALGAPILRIPDNYYVDLDARLDPPPELLSAMRDLSILYDRDERGEYLHFYTEILGSRIFFEVVQRIEGYLGCGAASSVPVRMAAHRERRLMTLRDVPAARNDERHDYSLAHLTALSLSPPDLVDAAADAGYRYVGLRLTRVTPQEPHYPLATDPALMRTTKVRLAATGIEVLDIELARISPDDDPRAFLRFLEAGAELGARHVIAQLPDPDRARKIDRYAQLCELARPLGLTVDLEFPSWTETPDLREAVRVLRGADQPNVGMLIDLLHFARSGSSVDDLRQLPVDWFHFVHVCDAPPGVPTTNEGLIHTARFERLFPGEGGIDVHGILDALPPGLPYALEIPRATLVAQVGAREHARLAITAARDHLDRSGATPVRRPSAVSPSAGH
;
A
#
# COMPACT_ATOMS: atom_id res chain seq x y z
N MET A 1 39.85 75.29 3.70
CA MET A 1 40.13 74.02 4.42
C MET A 1 39.78 74.21 5.88
N ARG A 2 38.51 73.95 6.22
CA ARG A 2 37.97 73.94 7.59
C ARG A 2 37.20 72.64 7.74
N THR A 3 37.49 71.91 8.80
CA THR A 3 36.79 70.71 9.25
C THR A 3 35.36 71.05 9.66
N ALA A 4 34.37 70.34 9.10
CA ALA A 4 32.99 70.41 9.53
C ALA A 4 32.41 68.98 9.60
N HIS A 5 31.85 68.65 10.76
CA HIS A 5 31.03 67.48 11.04
C HIS A 5 29.89 67.35 10.02
N ARG A 6 29.59 66.11 9.61
CA ARG A 6 28.33 65.74 8.97
C ARG A 6 27.66 64.65 9.81
N ASP A 7 26.45 64.97 10.24
CA ASP A 7 25.48 64.09 10.86
C ASP A 7 25.09 62.94 9.93
N SER A 8 24.96 61.74 10.49
CA SER A 8 24.39 60.56 9.83
C SER A 8 22.87 60.56 10.02
N PRO A 9 22.06 60.32 8.97
CA PRO A 9 20.64 60.10 9.14
C PRO A 9 20.39 58.67 9.62
N HIS A 10 19.51 58.54 10.61
CA HIS A 10 18.93 57.30 11.09
C HIS A 10 18.28 56.52 9.93
N ASP A 11 18.78 55.31 9.64
CA ASP A 11 18.01 54.30 8.92
C ASP A 11 16.92 53.78 9.86
N GLN A 12 15.68 54.15 9.55
CA GLN A 12 14.50 53.48 10.06
C GLN A 12 14.44 52.10 9.40
N VAL A 13 14.82 51.06 10.13
CA VAL A 13 14.50 49.68 9.76
C VAL A 13 12.99 49.53 9.93
N GLU A 14 12.25 49.56 8.82
CA GLU A 14 10.85 49.13 8.80
C GLU A 14 10.80 47.68 9.29
N GLU A 15 10.34 47.48 10.54
CA GLU A 15 10.04 46.15 11.08
C GLU A 15 8.96 45.51 10.21
N THR A 16 9.37 44.52 9.41
CA THR A 16 8.43 43.68 8.66
C THR A 16 7.59 42.91 9.70
N PRO A 17 6.25 42.94 9.63
CA PRO A 17 5.43 42.25 10.63
C PRO A 17 5.76 40.76 10.67
N ALA A 18 5.95 40.21 11.88
CA ALA A 18 6.29 38.81 12.08
C ALA A 18 5.21 37.90 11.47
N ARG A 19 5.65 36.90 10.69
CA ARG A 19 4.75 35.95 10.02
C ARG A 19 4.05 35.06 11.06
N PRO A 20 2.75 34.72 10.85
CA PRO A 20 2.05 33.77 11.70
C PRO A 20 2.80 32.44 11.84
N GLY A 21 2.96 31.94 13.07
CA GLY A 21 3.47 30.60 13.34
C GLY A 21 2.57 29.51 12.73
N ALA A 22 3.15 28.35 12.45
CA ALA A 22 2.50 27.13 12.00
C ALA A 22 2.37 26.20 13.20
N VAL A 23 1.14 25.84 13.53
CA VAL A 23 0.78 25.00 14.67
C VAL A 23 -0.04 23.81 14.17
N ILE A 24 0.05 22.69 14.88
CA ILE A 24 -0.79 21.52 14.64
C ILE A 24 -1.32 20.98 15.97
N ALA A 25 -2.61 20.65 16.02
CA ALA A 25 -3.18 19.96 17.17
C ALA A 25 -2.68 18.51 17.23
N THR A 26 -2.33 18.01 18.42
CA THR A 26 -1.94 16.59 18.57
C THR A 26 -3.07 15.63 18.21
N GLY A 27 -4.33 16.10 18.25
CA GLY A 27 -5.49 15.36 17.76
C GLY A 27 -5.51 15.07 16.25
N CYS A 28 -4.65 15.75 15.46
CA CYS A 28 -4.47 15.51 14.03
C CYS A 28 -3.64 14.27 13.71
N LEU A 29 -2.86 13.80 14.69
CA LEU A 29 -1.82 12.80 14.50
C LEU A 29 -2.15 11.54 15.29
N SER A 30 -1.78 10.39 14.75
CA SER A 30 -1.84 9.08 15.42
C SER A 30 -0.67 8.90 16.41
N GLY A 31 -0.63 7.74 17.10
CA GLY A 31 0.49 7.37 17.97
C GLY A 31 0.45 7.97 19.37
N THR A 32 1.52 7.79 20.14
CA THR A 32 1.66 8.36 21.50
C THR A 32 1.97 9.85 21.44
N LEU A 33 1.81 10.58 22.55
CA LEU A 33 2.15 12.01 22.59
C LEU A 33 3.61 12.25 22.16
N GLU A 34 4.50 11.33 22.52
CA GLU A 34 5.91 11.31 22.12
C GLU A 34 6.10 11.27 20.59
N ASP A 35 5.40 10.34 19.92
CA ASP A 35 5.46 10.17 18.47
C ASP A 35 4.93 11.43 17.75
N LYS A 36 3.80 11.96 18.24
CA LYS A 36 3.16 13.16 17.71
C LYS A 36 4.06 14.39 17.78
N LEU A 37 4.71 14.62 18.93
CA LEU A 37 5.64 15.74 19.10
C LEU A 37 6.90 15.58 18.23
N ALA A 38 7.41 14.35 18.08
CA ALA A 38 8.53 14.09 17.18
C ALA A 38 8.16 14.33 15.71
N ALA A 39 6.99 13.88 15.28
CA ALA A 39 6.47 14.08 13.93
C ALA A 39 6.24 15.58 13.61
N ALA A 40 5.59 16.32 14.51
CA ALA A 40 5.37 17.75 14.35
C ALA A 40 6.68 18.54 14.19
N ALA A 41 7.68 18.22 15.02
CA ALA A 41 9.00 18.84 14.95
C ALA A 41 9.73 18.49 13.63
N ALA A 42 9.71 17.21 13.22
CA ALA A 42 10.32 16.77 11.97
C ALA A 42 9.68 17.43 10.73
N ALA A 43 8.36 17.66 10.78
CA ALA A 43 7.61 18.39 9.76
C ALA A 43 7.77 19.93 9.85
N ARG A 44 8.61 20.43 10.78
CA ARG A 44 8.96 21.85 10.94
C ARG A 44 7.82 22.75 11.43
N PHE A 45 6.83 22.20 12.15
CA PHE A 45 5.90 23.05 12.90
C PHE A 45 6.65 23.85 13.97
N GLN A 46 6.17 25.06 14.26
CA GLN A 46 6.73 25.90 15.33
C GLN A 46 6.06 25.67 16.67
N GLY A 47 4.84 25.13 16.68
CA GLY A 47 4.10 24.86 17.90
C GLY A 47 3.08 23.73 17.75
N VAL A 48 2.52 23.36 18.89
CA VAL A 48 1.46 22.35 18.99
C VAL A 48 0.32 22.81 19.87
N GLU A 49 -0.86 22.29 19.59
CA GLU A 49 -1.97 22.31 20.55
C GLU A 49 -2.03 20.95 21.25
N ILE A 50 -2.01 20.94 22.58
CA ILE A 50 -2.09 19.71 23.35
C ILE A 50 -3.55 19.34 23.55
N PHE A 51 -3.94 18.22 22.95
CA PHE A 51 -5.24 17.63 23.17
C PHE A 51 -5.29 16.92 24.52
N GLU A 52 -6.33 17.16 25.32
CA GLU A 52 -6.48 16.70 26.69
C GLU A 52 -6.30 15.17 26.79
N SER A 53 -6.90 14.41 25.88
CA SER A 53 -6.81 12.94 25.90
C SER A 53 -5.39 12.43 25.69
N ASP A 54 -4.59 13.13 24.87
CA ASP A 54 -3.19 12.74 24.62
C ASP A 54 -2.34 12.98 25.88
N LEU A 55 -2.61 14.07 26.60
CA LEU A 55 -1.93 14.35 27.87
C LEU A 55 -2.33 13.34 28.96
N ILE A 56 -3.63 13.03 29.07
CA ILE A 56 -4.14 12.06 30.05
C ILE A 56 -3.56 10.66 29.79
N ALA A 57 -3.43 10.26 28.53
CA ALA A 57 -2.87 8.96 28.16
C ALA A 57 -1.33 8.90 28.27
N SER A 58 -0.65 10.06 28.34
CA SER A 58 0.80 10.11 28.39
C SER A 58 1.33 9.75 29.79
N PRO A 59 2.45 9.01 29.88
CA PRO A 59 3.16 8.82 31.14
C PRO A 59 3.92 10.08 31.59
N TRP A 60 3.96 11.14 30.76
CA TRP A 60 4.70 12.36 31.06
C TRP A 60 3.84 13.36 31.85
N SER A 61 4.42 13.88 32.94
CA SER A 61 3.84 15.05 33.61
C SER A 61 3.75 16.25 32.65
N PRO A 62 2.81 17.18 32.84
CA PRO A 62 2.70 18.40 32.03
C PRO A 62 4.02 19.20 31.96
N HIS A 63 4.77 19.27 33.07
CA HIS A 63 6.08 19.91 33.10
C HIS A 63 7.10 19.21 32.19
N ARG A 64 7.09 17.88 32.15
CA ARG A 64 7.95 17.10 31.25
C ARG A 64 7.56 17.34 29.79
N VAL A 65 6.28 17.35 29.45
CA VAL A 65 5.80 17.68 28.10
C VAL A 65 6.36 19.04 27.64
N ARG A 66 6.29 20.07 28.49
CA ARG A 66 6.90 21.37 28.22
C ARG A 66 8.39 21.28 27.90
N GLN A 67 9.16 20.53 28.69
CA GLN A 67 10.60 20.35 28.45
C GLN A 67 10.87 19.64 27.12
N GLU A 68 10.07 18.62 26.79
CA GLU A 68 10.22 17.83 25.57
C GLU A 68 9.86 18.63 24.31
N CYS A 69 8.83 19.49 24.38
CA CYS A 69 8.51 20.45 23.34
C CYS A 69 9.64 21.47 23.16
N ALA A 70 10.15 22.05 24.26
CA ALA A 70 11.26 23.01 24.21
C ALA A 70 12.53 22.42 23.58
N ARG A 71 12.89 21.17 23.91
CA ARG A 71 14.03 20.48 23.29
C ARG A 71 13.87 20.28 21.77
N ARG A 72 12.63 20.18 21.30
CA ARG A 72 12.28 20.03 19.88
C ARG A 72 12.03 21.36 19.17
N GLY A 73 12.12 22.49 19.89
CA GLY A 73 11.82 23.81 19.35
C GLY A 73 10.33 24.07 19.12
N LEU A 74 9.44 23.34 19.80
CA LEU A 74 8.00 23.51 19.71
C LEU A 74 7.46 24.38 20.86
N SER A 75 6.65 25.40 20.54
CA SER A 75 5.76 26.05 21.51
C SER A 75 4.55 25.18 21.84
N ILE A 76 3.96 25.40 23.01
CA ILE A 76 2.64 24.87 23.34
C ILE A 76 1.68 26.06 23.38
N ASP A 77 0.91 26.23 22.32
CA ASP A 77 0.11 27.45 22.12
C ASP A 77 -1.25 27.37 22.81
N VAL A 78 -1.86 26.20 22.78
CA VAL A 78 -3.21 25.93 23.29
C VAL A 78 -3.26 24.59 24.02
N TYR A 79 -3.98 24.55 25.15
CA TYR A 79 -4.49 23.31 25.75
C TYR A 79 -5.99 23.20 25.47
N GLN A 80 -6.43 22.06 24.96
CA GLN A 80 -7.79 21.88 24.48
C GLN A 80 -8.27 20.43 24.50
N PRO A 81 -9.59 20.18 24.44
CA PRO A 81 -10.67 21.12 24.65
C PRO A 81 -11.13 21.13 26.12
N PHE A 82 -11.55 22.29 26.64
CA PHE A 82 -12.35 22.37 27.86
C PHE A 82 -13.84 22.45 27.49
N ARG A 83 -14.62 21.42 27.83
CA ARG A 83 -16.02 21.28 27.39
C ARG A 83 -17.04 21.68 28.46
N ASP A 84 -18.24 22.03 28.00
CA ASP A 84 -19.48 22.14 28.77
C ASP A 84 -19.38 23.05 29.99
N PHE A 85 -19.03 24.33 29.77
CA PHE A 85 -18.78 25.27 30.85
C PHE A 85 -19.94 26.23 31.12
N GLU A 86 -20.43 26.90 30.08
CA GLU A 86 -21.28 28.09 30.16
C GLU A 86 -22.78 27.78 30.10
N ALA A 87 -23.58 28.77 30.56
CA ALA A 87 -25.03 28.76 30.60
C ALA A 87 -25.64 27.57 31.36
N VAL A 88 -24.98 27.10 32.43
CA VAL A 88 -25.43 25.96 33.24
C VAL A 88 -25.94 26.39 34.63
N PRO A 89 -26.73 25.55 35.33
CA PRO A 89 -27.22 25.83 36.67
C PRO A 89 -26.09 26.09 37.70
N PRO A 90 -26.37 26.86 38.78
CA PRO A 90 -25.35 27.30 39.74
C PRO A 90 -24.50 26.19 40.39
N GLU A 91 -25.07 25.00 40.61
CA GLU A 91 -24.36 23.84 41.14
C GLU A 91 -23.40 23.21 40.13
N VAL A 92 -23.83 23.09 38.87
CA VAL A 92 -22.99 22.59 37.77
C VAL A 92 -21.88 23.61 37.48
N PHE A 93 -22.23 24.90 37.44
CA PHE A 93 -21.27 25.99 37.25
C PHE A 93 -20.18 25.97 38.34
N ARG A 94 -20.55 25.80 39.62
CA ARG A 94 -19.58 25.67 40.71
C ARG A 94 -18.65 24.46 40.54
N ALA A 95 -19.14 23.34 40.02
CA ALA A 95 -18.30 22.17 39.72
C ALA A 95 -17.37 22.43 38.54
N ASN A 96 -17.89 23.02 37.46
CA ASN A 96 -17.12 23.41 36.28
C ASN A 96 -16.02 24.42 36.60
N LEU A 97 -16.29 25.41 37.46
CA LEU A 97 -15.29 26.36 37.89
C LEU A 97 -14.17 25.68 38.69
N ARG A 98 -14.50 24.72 39.57
CA ARG A 98 -13.47 23.91 40.25
C ARG A 98 -12.63 23.10 39.26
N ARG A 99 -13.26 22.53 38.22
CA ARG A 99 -12.56 21.79 37.15
C ARG A 99 -11.62 22.73 36.39
N ALA A 100 -12.09 23.92 36.01
CA ALA A 100 -11.28 24.93 35.34
C ALA A 100 -10.05 25.35 36.17
N GLU A 101 -10.19 25.57 37.48
CA GLU A 101 -9.07 25.90 38.36
C GLU A 101 -7.98 24.81 38.37
N ARG A 102 -8.38 23.52 38.29
CA ARG A 102 -7.43 22.40 38.16
C ARG A 102 -6.82 22.32 36.77
N THR A 103 -7.60 22.60 35.73
CA THR A 103 -7.07 22.66 34.37
C THR A 103 -6.08 23.82 34.23
N PHE A 104 -6.29 24.96 34.89
CA PHE A 104 -5.32 26.05 34.91
C PHE A 104 -3.96 25.60 35.47
N ASP A 105 -3.94 24.82 36.56
CA ASP A 105 -2.71 24.24 37.10
C ASP A 105 -1.94 23.41 36.04
N VAL A 106 -2.67 22.70 35.16
CA VAL A 106 -2.09 21.92 34.05
C VAL A 106 -1.56 22.83 32.95
N VAL A 107 -2.36 23.81 32.51
CA VAL A 107 -2.01 24.78 31.46
C VAL A 107 -0.73 25.55 31.85
N GLU A 108 -0.61 25.96 33.11
CA GLU A 108 0.57 26.64 33.65
C GLU A 108 1.82 25.74 33.62
N GLN A 109 1.67 24.46 33.98
CA GLN A 109 2.78 23.50 33.94
C GLN A 109 3.25 23.18 32.52
N LEU A 110 2.30 23.05 31.58
CA LEU A 110 2.62 22.97 30.14
C LEU A 110 3.31 24.24 29.65
N GLY A 111 3.12 25.37 30.33
CA GLY A 111 3.64 26.67 29.89
C GLY A 111 2.83 27.30 28.76
N ALA A 112 1.64 26.75 28.48
CA ALA A 112 0.69 27.34 27.54
C ALA A 112 0.08 28.63 28.12
N LYS A 113 -0.45 29.48 27.25
CA LYS A 113 -1.09 30.75 27.65
C LYS A 113 -2.59 30.81 27.37
N THR A 114 -3.10 29.84 26.63
CA THR A 114 -4.48 29.82 26.18
C THR A 114 -5.10 28.46 26.47
N MET A 115 -6.29 28.48 27.07
CA MET A 115 -7.18 27.31 27.17
C MET A 115 -8.35 27.51 26.21
N LEU A 116 -8.61 26.52 25.36
CA LEU A 116 -9.76 26.54 24.46
C LEU A 116 -10.98 26.01 25.21
N VAL A 117 -12.07 26.77 25.18
CA VAL A 117 -13.36 26.38 25.74
C VAL A 117 -14.34 26.20 24.60
N ALA A 118 -14.80 24.97 24.40
CA ALA A 118 -15.78 24.66 23.37
C ALA A 118 -17.20 24.92 23.91
N SER A 119 -18.08 25.47 23.06
CA SER A 119 -19.46 25.75 23.43
C SER A 119 -20.19 24.51 23.93
N SER A 120 -21.04 24.71 24.91
CA SER A 120 -21.66 23.65 25.70
C SER A 120 -22.58 22.78 24.83
N THR A 121 -22.42 21.47 25.01
CA THR A 121 -23.28 20.41 24.47
C THR A 121 -24.11 19.74 25.57
N SER A 122 -23.86 20.11 26.83
CA SER A 122 -24.55 19.57 28.00
C SER A 122 -26.06 19.79 27.94
N THR A 123 -26.81 18.77 28.38
CA THR A 123 -28.26 18.85 28.57
C THR A 123 -28.66 19.85 29.64
N ASP A 124 -27.75 20.19 30.56
CA ASP A 124 -27.99 21.14 31.65
C ASP A 124 -27.89 22.59 31.17
N ALA A 125 -27.28 22.85 30.01
CA ALA A 125 -27.21 24.21 29.50
C ALA A 125 -28.62 24.75 29.17
N VAL A 126 -28.80 26.05 29.36
CA VAL A 126 -30.01 26.81 29.04
C VAL A 126 -29.73 27.88 27.98
N ASP A 127 -30.75 28.28 27.24
CA ASP A 127 -30.65 29.31 26.19
C ASP A 127 -30.67 30.72 26.81
N ASP A 128 -29.57 31.09 27.47
CA ASP A 128 -29.42 32.38 28.14
C ASP A 128 -28.03 32.99 27.86
N ASP A 129 -28.00 33.92 26.89
CA ASP A 129 -26.79 34.64 26.48
C ASP A 129 -26.18 35.49 27.61
N ASP A 130 -27.00 35.96 28.56
CA ASP A 130 -26.57 36.83 29.66
C ASP A 130 -25.85 35.99 30.70
N LEU A 131 -26.44 34.84 31.03
CA LEU A 131 -25.82 33.85 31.89
C LEU A 131 -24.54 33.29 31.24
N ALA A 132 -24.54 32.99 29.94
CA ALA A 132 -23.34 32.55 29.23
C ALA A 132 -22.22 33.59 29.32
N ALA A 133 -22.55 34.87 29.08
CA ALA A 133 -21.60 35.97 29.16
C ALA A 133 -21.07 36.19 30.59
N GLU A 134 -21.93 36.11 31.61
CA GLU A 134 -21.54 36.22 33.02
C GLU A 134 -20.58 35.09 33.41
N GLN A 135 -20.93 33.84 33.11
CA GLN A 135 -20.13 32.67 33.47
C GLN A 135 -18.77 32.68 32.76
N LEU A 136 -18.73 32.99 31.45
CA LEU A 136 -17.48 33.11 30.70
C LEU A 136 -16.62 34.30 31.15
N ASN A 137 -17.23 35.42 31.56
CA ASN A 137 -16.51 36.53 32.18
C ASN A 137 -15.83 36.09 33.48
N LEU A 138 -16.55 35.39 34.35
CA LEU A 138 -16.01 34.86 35.60
C LEU A 138 -14.84 33.89 35.34
N LEU A 139 -14.97 32.99 34.36
CA LEU A 139 -13.88 32.09 33.97
C LEU A 139 -12.65 32.86 33.50
N ALA A 140 -12.85 33.86 32.64
CA ALA A 140 -11.77 34.67 32.11
C ALA A 140 -11.09 35.51 33.19
N GLY A 141 -11.83 36.01 34.19
CA GLY A 141 -11.25 36.68 35.36
C GLY A 141 -10.38 35.77 36.21
N ARG A 142 -10.76 34.49 36.37
CA ARG A 142 -9.91 33.49 37.04
C ARG A 142 -8.66 33.16 36.22
N ALA A 143 -8.81 33.02 34.90
CA ALA A 143 -7.69 32.78 34.00
C ALA A 143 -6.68 33.95 34.00
N GLU A 144 -7.17 35.19 33.96
CA GLU A 144 -6.34 36.40 33.96
C GLU A 144 -5.48 36.53 35.22
N GLN A 145 -6.03 36.19 36.39
CA GLN A 145 -5.30 36.19 37.67
C GLN A 145 -4.05 35.27 37.64
N ARG A 146 -4.04 34.30 36.74
CA ARG A 146 -2.95 33.35 36.49
C ARG A 146 -2.15 33.67 35.22
N GLY A 147 -2.44 34.80 34.56
CA GLY A 147 -1.81 35.20 33.30
C GLY A 147 -2.18 34.29 32.12
N LEU A 148 -3.36 33.67 32.18
CA LEU A 148 -3.94 32.82 31.13
C LEU A 148 -5.06 33.55 30.38
N ARG A 149 -5.42 33.02 29.21
CA ARG A 149 -6.52 33.50 28.37
C ARG A 149 -7.47 32.36 28.01
N ILE A 150 -8.71 32.71 27.72
CA ILE A 150 -9.76 31.79 27.27
C ILE A 150 -10.08 32.08 25.82
N ALA A 151 -9.93 31.07 24.95
CA ALA A 151 -10.40 31.12 23.57
C ALA A 151 -11.72 30.33 23.48
N TYR A 152 -12.84 31.04 23.29
CA TYR A 152 -14.16 30.43 23.21
C TYR A 152 -14.48 30.03 21.77
N GLU A 153 -14.78 28.76 21.56
CA GLU A 153 -15.08 28.16 20.26
C GLU A 153 -16.57 27.82 20.16
N ALA A 154 -17.22 28.21 19.06
CA ALA A 154 -18.56 27.73 18.74
C ALA A 154 -18.48 26.40 17.97
N LEU A 155 -18.80 25.29 18.62
CA LEU A 155 -18.96 24.01 17.93
C LEU A 155 -20.19 24.08 17.02
N ALA A 156 -20.12 23.54 15.81
CA ALA A 156 -21.25 23.54 14.87
C ALA A 156 -22.51 22.83 15.39
N TRP A 157 -22.36 22.00 16.43
CA TRP A 157 -23.40 21.27 17.16
C TRP A 157 -23.54 21.72 18.62
N GLY A 158 -22.97 22.87 19.00
CA GLY A 158 -23.22 23.45 20.32
C GLY A 158 -24.73 23.60 20.57
N ARG A 159 -25.18 23.34 21.80
CA ARG A 159 -26.61 23.23 22.11
C ARG A 159 -27.37 24.50 21.80
N PHE A 160 -26.80 25.65 22.13
CA PHE A 160 -27.35 26.97 21.83
C PHE A 160 -26.36 27.85 21.06
N VAL A 161 -25.08 27.80 21.40
CA VAL A 161 -24.03 28.59 20.74
C VAL A 161 -23.33 27.72 19.69
N ASN A 162 -23.67 27.90 18.43
CA ASN A 162 -23.17 27.06 17.34
C ASN A 162 -22.74 27.81 16.07
N THR A 163 -22.61 29.13 16.16
CA THR A 163 -22.08 29.98 15.09
C THR A 163 -21.03 30.93 15.65
N TYR A 164 -20.06 31.32 14.83
CA TYR A 164 -19.03 32.28 15.24
C TYR A 164 -19.63 33.66 15.60
N ALA A 165 -20.74 34.04 14.95
CA ALA A 165 -21.41 35.30 15.21
C ALA A 165 -22.10 35.31 16.58
N HIS A 166 -22.69 34.18 16.99
CA HIS A 166 -23.29 34.01 18.32
C HIS A 166 -22.21 34.00 19.40
N SER A 167 -21.12 33.24 19.23
CA SER A 167 -20.02 33.26 20.20
C SER A 167 -19.39 34.65 20.31
N TRP A 168 -19.24 35.39 19.21
CA TRP A 168 -18.81 36.79 19.26
C TRP A 168 -19.78 37.68 20.06
N ARG A 169 -21.09 37.53 19.88
CA ARG A 169 -22.10 38.28 20.66
C ARG A 169 -21.90 38.08 22.16
N ILE A 170 -21.68 36.84 22.59
CA ILE A 170 -21.44 36.48 23.99
C ILE A 170 -20.09 37.02 24.48
N VAL A 171 -18.99 36.81 23.74
CA VAL A 171 -17.66 37.32 24.11
C VAL A 171 -17.63 38.85 24.21
N ARG A 172 -18.32 39.54 23.30
CA ARG A 172 -18.49 41.00 23.33
C ARG A 172 -19.31 41.44 24.55
N ARG A 173 -20.39 40.72 24.85
CA ARG A 173 -21.25 41.01 26.02
C ARG A 173 -20.53 40.79 27.35
N ALA A 174 -19.73 39.72 27.44
CA ALA A 174 -18.90 39.42 28.59
C ALA A 174 -17.82 40.49 28.82
N GLY A 175 -17.31 41.13 27.75
CA GLY A 175 -16.49 42.34 27.87
C GLY A 175 -15.13 42.15 28.55
N HIS A 176 -14.64 40.91 28.71
CA HIS A 176 -13.40 40.63 29.45
C HIS A 176 -12.16 40.65 28.53
N PRO A 177 -11.02 41.26 28.91
CA PRO A 177 -9.80 41.28 28.09
C PRO A 177 -9.20 39.89 27.89
N ALA A 178 -9.18 39.03 28.92
CA ALA A 178 -8.68 37.65 28.82
C ALA A 178 -9.66 36.63 28.18
N LEU A 179 -10.79 37.08 27.61
CA LEU A 179 -11.74 36.23 26.87
C LEU A 179 -11.71 36.61 25.39
N GLY A 180 -11.46 35.66 24.50
CA GLY A 180 -11.48 35.85 23.04
C GLY A 180 -12.14 34.68 22.35
N LEU A 181 -12.06 34.65 21.02
CA LEU A 181 -12.61 33.60 20.17
C LEU A 181 -11.51 32.65 19.68
N CYS A 182 -11.85 31.37 19.59
CA CYS A 182 -11.24 30.46 18.62
C CYS A 182 -12.12 30.45 17.37
N LEU A 183 -11.54 30.66 16.19
CA LEU A 183 -12.24 30.54 14.91
C LEU A 183 -11.77 29.25 14.21
N ASP A 184 -12.63 28.24 14.22
CA ASP A 184 -12.44 26.98 13.48
C ASP A 184 -13.16 27.07 12.12
N SER A 185 -12.41 26.84 11.03
CA SER A 185 -12.96 26.94 9.68
C SER A 185 -14.00 25.87 9.34
N PHE A 186 -13.86 24.65 9.87
CA PHE A 186 -14.86 23.60 9.67
C PHE A 186 -16.18 23.97 10.34
N HIS A 187 -16.16 24.46 11.58
CA HIS A 187 -17.38 24.82 12.30
C HIS A 187 -18.14 25.97 11.62
N VAL A 188 -17.43 26.92 11.01
CA VAL A 188 -18.05 28.00 10.23
C VAL A 188 -18.58 27.48 8.87
N LEU A 189 -17.73 26.79 8.10
CA LEU A 189 -18.03 26.50 6.69
C LEU A 189 -18.96 25.28 6.51
N SER A 190 -18.96 24.31 7.44
CA SER A 190 -19.89 23.18 7.41
C SER A 190 -21.35 23.59 7.58
N ARG A 191 -21.60 24.71 8.25
CA ARG A 191 -22.95 25.29 8.44
C ARG A 191 -23.41 26.16 7.27
N GLY A 192 -22.50 26.49 6.36
CA GLY A 192 -22.77 27.47 5.30
C GLY A 192 -22.84 28.92 5.80
N ASP A 193 -22.29 29.21 6.98
CA ASP A 193 -22.21 30.58 7.48
C ASP A 193 -21.30 31.42 6.57
N ASP A 194 -21.66 32.69 6.33
CA ASP A 194 -20.83 33.62 5.56
C ASP A 194 -19.63 34.09 6.42
N PRO A 195 -18.37 33.76 6.06
CA PRO A 195 -17.20 34.17 6.82
C PRO A 195 -16.90 35.68 6.70
N ALA A 196 -17.56 36.43 5.81
CA ALA A 196 -17.33 37.86 5.65
C ALA A 196 -17.61 38.66 6.92
N GLY A 197 -18.57 38.21 7.74
CA GLY A 197 -18.91 38.82 9.03
C GLY A 197 -17.77 38.79 10.05
N ILE A 198 -16.77 37.91 9.90
CA ILE A 198 -15.60 37.86 10.80
C ILE A 198 -14.85 39.21 10.84
N ARG A 199 -14.89 39.98 9.75
CA ARG A 199 -14.18 41.27 9.63
C ARG A 199 -14.61 42.32 10.68
N VAL A 200 -15.78 42.17 11.29
CA VAL A 200 -16.26 43.11 12.33
C VAL A 200 -15.69 42.80 13.72
N ILE A 201 -15.05 41.65 13.89
CA ILE A 201 -14.44 41.22 15.14
C ILE A 201 -13.06 41.88 15.25
N PRO A 202 -12.74 42.58 16.35
CA PRO A 202 -11.40 43.12 16.56
C PRO A 202 -10.36 41.99 16.57
N GLY A 203 -9.26 42.11 15.84
CA GLY A 203 -8.22 41.07 15.78
C GLY A 203 -7.66 40.68 17.15
N ALA A 204 -7.58 41.64 18.08
CA ALA A 204 -7.19 41.41 19.48
C ALA A 204 -8.18 40.53 20.28
N LYS A 205 -9.37 40.23 19.73
CA LYS A 205 -10.36 39.30 20.32
C LYS A 205 -10.37 37.95 19.62
N VAL A 206 -9.57 37.74 18.58
CA VAL A 206 -9.32 36.42 17.99
C VAL A 206 -8.05 35.89 18.65
N PHE A 207 -8.19 34.89 19.51
CA PHE A 207 -7.08 34.34 20.27
C PHE A 207 -6.45 33.12 19.63
N HIS A 208 -7.21 32.43 18.79
CA HIS A 208 -6.74 31.24 18.10
C HIS A 208 -7.53 31.00 16.81
N VAL A 209 -6.90 30.32 15.85
CA VAL A 209 -7.49 29.99 14.55
C VAL A 209 -7.13 28.55 14.21
N GLN A 210 -8.14 27.73 13.97
CA GLN A 210 -8.01 26.33 13.56
C GLN A 210 -8.51 26.16 12.13
N LEU A 211 -7.71 25.49 11.32
CA LEU A 211 -7.92 25.31 9.90
C LEU A 211 -8.13 23.83 9.62
N ALA A 212 -9.31 23.54 9.09
CA ALA A 212 -9.75 22.23 8.64
C ALA A 212 -10.63 22.42 7.39
N ASP A 213 -10.32 21.63 6.37
CA ASP A 213 -11.13 21.48 5.17
C ASP A 213 -12.04 20.28 5.33
N ALA A 214 -13.03 20.12 4.44
CA ALA A 214 -13.86 18.93 4.36
C ALA A 214 -14.56 18.83 3.00
N PRO A 215 -14.88 17.62 2.52
CA PRO A 215 -15.79 17.44 1.39
C PRO A 215 -17.21 17.85 1.79
N ARG A 216 -18.04 18.35 0.86
CA ARG A 216 -19.46 18.63 1.16
C ARG A 216 -20.24 17.33 1.28
N LEU A 217 -20.61 16.97 2.51
CA LEU A 217 -21.39 15.77 2.81
C LEU A 217 -22.75 16.13 3.39
N THR A 218 -23.77 15.35 3.03
CA THR A 218 -25.10 15.42 3.64
C THR A 218 -25.20 14.38 4.74
N MET A 219 -24.75 14.73 5.95
CA MET A 219 -24.76 13.84 7.12
C MET A 219 -24.81 14.63 8.44
N ASP A 220 -24.88 13.93 9.57
CA ASP A 220 -24.74 14.55 10.89
C ASP A 220 -23.40 15.28 11.02
N VAL A 221 -23.42 16.52 11.49
CA VAL A 221 -22.23 17.39 11.51
C VAL A 221 -21.16 16.92 12.50
N VAL A 222 -21.54 16.19 13.56
CA VAL A 222 -20.60 15.62 14.53
C VAL A 222 -19.83 14.49 13.87
N GLU A 223 -20.54 13.57 13.21
CA GLU A 223 -19.94 12.47 12.46
C GLU A 223 -19.07 13.03 11.31
N TRP A 224 -19.56 14.04 10.60
CA TRP A 224 -18.80 14.73 9.56
C TRP A 224 -17.47 15.28 10.10
N SER A 225 -17.52 15.99 11.23
CA SER A 225 -16.36 16.61 11.88
C SER A 225 -15.35 15.58 12.37
N ARG A 226 -15.81 14.46 12.94
CA ARG A 226 -14.95 13.47 13.60
C ARG A 226 -14.21 12.55 12.63
N HIS A 227 -14.76 12.35 11.44
CA HIS A 227 -14.31 11.31 10.50
C HIS A 227 -13.81 11.86 9.16
N HIS A 228 -14.29 13.02 8.70
CA HIS A 228 -14.05 13.48 7.32
C HIS A 228 -13.48 14.89 7.21
N ARG A 229 -12.88 15.45 8.27
CA ARG A 229 -12.03 16.64 8.10
C ARG A 229 -10.81 16.25 7.25
N LEU A 230 -10.30 17.22 6.50
CA LEU A 230 -9.14 17.10 5.63
C LEU A 230 -8.20 18.28 5.86
N PHE A 231 -6.92 18.12 5.50
CA PHE A 231 -6.00 19.25 5.46
C PHE A 231 -6.38 20.25 4.35
N PRO A 232 -6.02 21.55 4.51
CA PRO A 232 -6.41 22.61 3.58
C PRO A 232 -6.19 22.31 2.08
N GLY A 233 -7.30 22.29 1.36
CA GLY A 233 -7.45 22.20 -0.08
C GLY A 233 -7.49 20.79 -0.67
N LEU A 234 -7.80 19.79 0.14
CA LEU A 234 -8.33 18.51 -0.34
C LEU A 234 -9.86 18.43 -0.31
N GLY A 235 -10.51 19.33 0.42
CA GLY A 235 -11.97 19.40 0.50
C GLY A 235 -12.54 20.49 -0.40
N SER A 236 -13.77 20.89 -0.10
CA SER A 236 -14.58 21.78 -0.94
C SER A 236 -14.84 23.14 -0.26
N PHE A 237 -14.19 23.41 0.87
CA PHE A 237 -14.36 24.66 1.62
C PHE A 237 -13.46 25.79 1.08
N ASP A 238 -13.96 27.02 1.13
CA ASP A 238 -13.18 28.22 0.77
C ASP A 238 -12.28 28.69 1.94
N LEU A 239 -11.24 27.91 2.21
CA LEU A 239 -10.23 28.22 3.22
C LEU A 239 -9.46 29.51 2.91
N PRO A 240 -9.06 29.81 1.66
CA PRO A 240 -8.41 31.09 1.35
C PRO A 240 -9.29 32.30 1.66
N GLY A 241 -10.59 32.25 1.34
CA GLY A 241 -11.56 33.27 1.70
C GLY A 241 -11.69 33.44 3.21
N PHE A 242 -11.96 32.34 3.93
CA PHE A 242 -12.05 32.33 5.40
C PHE A 242 -10.82 32.95 6.07
N LEU A 243 -9.63 32.47 5.73
CA LEU A 243 -8.38 32.97 6.31
C LEU A 243 -8.13 34.44 5.93
N GLY A 244 -8.48 34.84 4.71
CA GLY A 244 -8.41 36.25 4.29
C GLY A 244 -9.29 37.16 5.15
N HIS A 245 -10.51 36.73 5.51
CA HIS A 245 -11.38 37.48 6.42
C HIS A 245 -10.80 37.57 7.83
N VAL A 246 -10.27 36.47 8.36
CA VAL A 246 -9.61 36.44 9.69
C VAL A 246 -8.43 37.40 9.73
N LEU A 247 -7.52 37.37 8.76
CA LEU A 247 -6.33 38.22 8.75
C LEU A 247 -6.67 39.72 8.57
N THR A 248 -7.79 40.03 7.93
CA THR A 248 -8.27 41.42 7.78
C THR A 248 -8.68 42.05 9.12
N THR A 249 -8.98 41.23 10.14
CA THR A 249 -9.28 41.73 11.50
C THR A 249 -8.06 42.33 12.20
N GLY A 250 -6.85 42.06 11.70
CA GLY A 250 -5.58 42.37 12.36
C GLY A 250 -5.01 41.21 13.19
N TYR A 251 -5.64 40.03 13.18
CA TYR A 251 -5.12 38.83 13.84
C TYR A 251 -3.66 38.54 13.47
N ASP A 252 -2.83 38.34 14.48
CA ASP A 252 -1.39 38.12 14.36
C ASP A 252 -0.88 36.81 14.99
N GLY A 253 -1.78 36.02 15.58
CA GLY A 253 -1.46 34.74 16.20
C GLY A 253 -1.13 33.63 15.20
N PRO A 254 -0.82 32.42 15.72
CA PRO A 254 -0.50 31.26 14.89
C PRO A 254 -1.68 30.81 14.02
N LEU A 255 -1.35 30.14 12.90
CA LEU A 255 -2.30 29.40 12.08
C LEU A 255 -2.17 27.92 12.45
N SER A 256 -3.24 27.35 12.99
CA SER A 256 -3.23 25.97 13.44
C SER A 256 -4.07 25.05 12.57
N LEU A 257 -3.68 23.77 12.52
CA LEU A 257 -4.45 22.71 11.88
C LEU A 257 -5.15 21.86 12.95
N GLU A 258 -6.45 21.63 12.77
CA GLU A 258 -7.24 20.72 13.61
C GLU A 258 -8.10 19.77 12.74
N VAL A 259 -7.49 18.67 12.30
CA VAL A 259 -8.08 17.73 11.35
C VAL A 259 -8.32 16.39 12.03
N PHE A 260 -9.59 16.02 12.18
CA PHE A 260 -10.01 14.71 12.65
C PHE A 260 -10.42 13.83 11.46
N ASN A 261 -9.58 12.85 11.16
CA ASN A 261 -9.73 11.98 10.01
C ASN A 261 -9.31 10.55 10.38
N ASP A 262 -10.09 9.56 9.97
CA ASP A 262 -9.85 8.17 10.35
C ASP A 262 -8.57 7.60 9.75
N VAL A 263 -8.17 8.03 8.55
CA VAL A 263 -6.93 7.58 7.88
C VAL A 263 -5.72 8.17 8.61
N TYR A 264 -5.67 9.49 8.81
CA TYR A 264 -4.54 10.13 9.50
C TYR A 264 -4.37 9.69 10.96
N ARG A 265 -5.46 9.26 11.62
CA ARG A 265 -5.42 8.70 12.98
C ARG A 265 -4.89 7.27 13.03
N GLN A 266 -4.74 6.60 11.91
CA GLN A 266 -4.21 5.24 11.79
C GLN A 266 -2.85 5.16 11.07
N ALA A 267 -2.55 6.15 10.22
CA ALA A 267 -1.30 6.27 9.47
C ALA A 267 -0.08 6.60 10.36
N ASP A 268 1.14 6.54 9.81
CA ASP A 268 2.35 7.03 10.49
C ASP A 268 2.23 8.54 10.75
N PRO A 269 2.39 9.02 12.01
CA PRO A 269 2.18 10.43 12.32
C PRO A 269 3.17 11.36 11.60
N ARG A 270 4.33 10.86 11.15
CA ARG A 270 5.31 11.65 10.39
C ARG A 270 4.76 12.09 9.04
N HIS A 271 4.04 11.23 8.33
CA HIS A 271 3.49 11.54 7.01
C HIS A 271 2.34 12.56 7.13
N ALA A 272 1.39 12.31 8.04
CA ALA A 272 0.31 13.25 8.33
C ALA A 272 0.83 14.64 8.76
N ALA A 273 1.90 14.70 9.54
CA ALA A 273 2.53 15.98 9.90
C ALA A 273 3.17 16.68 8.69
N ILE A 274 3.88 15.94 7.83
CA ILE A 274 4.45 16.49 6.58
C ILE A 274 3.34 17.07 5.69
N ASP A 275 2.23 16.36 5.53
CA ASP A 275 1.11 16.81 4.72
C ASP A 275 0.36 17.99 5.33
N GLY A 276 0.19 18.01 6.65
CA GLY A 276 -0.32 19.18 7.36
C GLY A 276 0.53 20.41 7.07
N MET A 277 1.85 20.31 7.21
CA MET A 277 2.76 21.42 6.90
C MET A 277 2.65 21.84 5.43
N ARG A 278 2.64 20.86 4.52
CA ARG A 278 2.54 21.10 3.07
C ARG A 278 1.26 21.83 2.70
N ALA A 279 0.12 21.39 3.24
CA ALA A 279 -1.18 22.01 3.04
C ALA A 279 -1.25 23.42 3.63
N LEU A 280 -0.66 23.64 4.80
CA LEU A 280 -0.61 24.97 5.42
C LEU A 280 0.24 25.96 4.61
N VAL A 281 1.40 25.54 4.10
CA VAL A 281 2.23 26.35 3.20
C VAL A 281 1.48 26.68 1.91
N ALA A 282 0.80 25.71 1.31
CA ALA A 282 0.00 25.92 0.10
C ALA A 282 -1.20 26.86 0.34
N LEU A 283 -1.87 26.77 1.49
CA LEU A 283 -2.93 27.70 1.87
C LEU A 283 -2.39 29.13 2.01
N ARG A 284 -1.22 29.30 2.65
CA ARG A 284 -0.56 30.61 2.77
C ARG A 284 -0.21 31.19 1.40
N GLU A 285 0.33 30.37 0.51
CA GLU A 285 0.63 30.75 -0.87
C GLU A 285 -0.65 31.22 -1.59
N ALA A 286 -1.73 30.45 -1.53
CA ALA A 286 -3.01 30.80 -2.16
C ALA A 286 -3.56 32.16 -1.66
N VAL A 287 -3.53 32.41 -0.34
CA VAL A 287 -3.95 33.69 0.23
C VAL A 287 -2.98 34.83 -0.15
N SER A 288 -1.68 34.56 -0.26
CA SER A 288 -0.69 35.57 -0.67
C SER A 288 -0.87 36.04 -2.13
N ILE A 289 -1.42 35.17 -2.98
CA ILE A 289 -1.69 35.45 -4.39
C ILE A 289 -3.04 36.15 -4.56
N SER A 290 -4.11 35.58 -3.99
CA SER A 290 -5.50 35.95 -4.30
C SER A 290 -6.28 36.58 -3.16
N GLY A 291 -5.70 36.68 -1.95
CA GLY A 291 -6.38 37.22 -0.78
C GLY A 291 -6.53 38.75 -0.77
N PRO A 292 -7.22 39.31 0.24
CA PRO A 292 -7.27 40.75 0.46
C PRO A 292 -5.87 41.38 0.66
N PRO A 293 -5.64 42.66 0.31
CA PRO A 293 -4.31 43.27 0.35
C PRO A 293 -3.57 43.11 1.70
N ALA A 294 -4.26 43.32 2.82
CA ALA A 294 -3.69 43.16 4.16
C ALA A 294 -3.25 41.71 4.45
N ALA A 295 -4.03 40.73 4.00
CA ALA A 295 -3.69 39.31 4.15
C ALA A 295 -2.52 38.91 3.23
N ARG A 296 -2.47 39.47 2.01
CA ARG A 296 -1.41 39.21 1.03
C ARG A 296 -0.05 39.63 1.52
N GLU A 297 0.06 40.84 2.08
CA GLU A 297 1.33 41.33 2.63
C GLU A 297 1.77 40.47 3.81
N ARG A 298 0.83 40.12 4.70
CA ARG A 298 1.10 39.36 5.91
C ARG A 298 1.54 37.92 5.66
N LEU A 299 1.02 37.29 4.61
CA LEU A 299 1.37 35.93 4.20
C LEU A 299 2.32 35.88 3.00
N ARG A 300 2.95 36.99 2.62
CA ARG A 300 3.92 37.02 1.52
C ARG A 300 5.05 36.04 1.80
N MET A 301 5.14 35.01 0.96
CA MET A 301 6.16 33.96 1.05
C MET A 301 7.37 34.34 0.20
N THR A 302 8.52 34.56 0.85
CA THR A 302 9.81 34.72 0.17
C THR A 302 10.53 33.37 0.15
N GLY A 303 10.92 32.90 -1.04
CA GLY A 303 11.73 31.68 -1.20
C GLY A 303 10.99 30.36 -1.39
N LEU A 304 9.67 30.38 -1.61
CA LEU A 304 8.93 29.25 -2.20
C LEU A 304 8.80 29.52 -3.72
N PRO A 305 9.45 28.74 -4.60
CA PRO A 305 9.24 28.87 -6.04
C PRO A 305 7.78 28.59 -6.41
N PRO A 306 7.23 29.24 -7.46
CA PRO A 306 5.86 29.01 -7.90
C PRO A 306 5.64 27.56 -8.31
N ALA A 307 4.39 27.11 -8.30
CA ALA A 307 4.02 25.81 -8.84
C ALA A 307 4.52 25.64 -10.30
N PRO A 308 4.99 24.44 -10.67
CA PRO A 308 5.63 24.22 -11.96
C PRO A 308 4.67 24.44 -13.12
N GLN A 309 5.16 25.10 -14.18
CA GLN A 309 4.43 25.20 -15.44
C GLN A 309 4.66 23.93 -16.25
N LEU A 310 3.73 22.98 -16.15
CA LEU A 310 3.87 21.67 -16.77
C LEU A 310 3.52 21.68 -18.28
N GLY A 311 4.38 21.06 -19.09
CA GLY A 311 4.23 20.93 -20.54
C GLY A 311 3.50 19.65 -21.00
N GLY A 312 3.34 18.68 -20.11
CA GLY A 312 2.71 17.38 -20.37
C GLY A 312 3.56 16.20 -19.91
N HIS A 313 3.05 14.99 -20.13
CA HIS A 313 3.79 13.74 -19.90
C HIS A 313 4.89 13.56 -20.95
N VAL A 314 6.11 13.26 -20.51
CA VAL A 314 7.30 13.04 -21.35
C VAL A 314 7.57 11.55 -21.53
N PHE A 315 7.48 10.79 -20.44
CA PHE A 315 7.54 9.32 -20.41
C PHE A 315 6.83 8.76 -19.18
N THR A 316 6.45 7.49 -19.23
CA THR A 316 6.12 6.69 -18.04
C THR A 316 7.08 5.52 -17.95
N GLU A 317 7.68 5.31 -16.79
CA GLU A 317 8.61 4.21 -16.54
C GLU A 317 7.91 3.06 -15.81
N LEU A 318 8.03 1.87 -16.39
CA LEU A 318 7.53 0.63 -15.85
C LEU A 318 8.70 -0.18 -15.28
N ALA A 319 8.62 -0.50 -13.99
CA ALA A 319 9.47 -1.53 -13.41
C ALA A 319 8.98 -2.90 -13.89
N VAL A 320 9.88 -3.69 -14.45
CA VAL A 320 9.60 -5.02 -15.01
C VAL A 320 10.68 -6.01 -14.60
N ASP A 321 10.35 -7.30 -14.67
CA ASP A 321 11.31 -8.41 -14.53
C ASP A 321 11.42 -9.22 -15.83
N ASP A 322 12.25 -10.25 -15.83
CA ASP A 322 12.49 -11.10 -17.01
C ASP A 322 11.24 -11.84 -17.51
N ARG A 323 10.16 -11.88 -16.71
CA ARG A 323 8.90 -12.53 -17.07
C ARG A 323 7.88 -11.53 -17.61
N SER A 324 7.69 -10.43 -16.90
CA SER A 324 6.72 -9.40 -17.23
C SER A 324 7.20 -8.48 -18.34
N GLY A 325 8.50 -8.19 -18.43
CA GLY A 325 9.10 -7.34 -19.48
C GLY A 325 8.77 -7.82 -20.90
N PRO A 326 9.01 -9.09 -21.25
CA PRO A 326 8.65 -9.61 -22.58
C PRO A 326 7.14 -9.56 -22.89
N VAL A 327 6.27 -9.71 -21.89
CA VAL A 327 4.81 -9.60 -22.06
C VAL A 327 4.44 -8.16 -22.42
N VAL A 328 4.93 -7.19 -21.63
CA VAL A 328 4.69 -5.75 -21.86
C VAL A 328 5.25 -5.32 -23.21
N ALA A 329 6.47 -5.73 -23.56
CA ALA A 329 7.12 -5.41 -24.83
C ALA A 329 6.32 -5.89 -26.06
N ARG A 330 5.79 -7.13 -26.02
CA ARG A 330 4.93 -7.66 -27.09
C ARG A 330 3.64 -6.85 -27.23
N THR A 331 3.02 -6.48 -26.11
CA THR A 331 1.81 -5.65 -26.14
C THR A 331 2.10 -4.25 -26.67
N LEU A 332 3.21 -3.62 -26.27
CA LEU A 332 3.64 -2.33 -26.81
C LEU A 332 3.83 -2.40 -28.33
N THR A 333 4.46 -3.46 -28.84
CA THR A 333 4.60 -3.67 -30.29
C THR A 333 3.25 -3.81 -30.98
N ALA A 334 2.32 -4.57 -30.39
CA ALA A 334 0.97 -4.75 -30.94
C ALA A 334 0.11 -3.47 -30.86
N LEU A 335 0.42 -2.57 -29.92
CA LEU A 335 -0.14 -1.22 -29.85
C LEU A 335 0.54 -0.25 -30.84
N GLY A 336 1.58 -0.67 -31.56
CA GLY A 336 2.27 0.13 -32.57
C GLY A 336 3.55 0.85 -32.09
N PHE A 337 4.02 0.59 -30.86
CA PHE A 337 5.29 1.14 -30.38
C PHE A 337 6.48 0.43 -31.01
N ALA A 338 7.57 1.19 -31.21
CA ALA A 338 8.87 0.66 -31.58
C ALA A 338 9.84 0.75 -30.40
N HIS A 339 10.65 -0.28 -30.17
CA HIS A 339 11.79 -0.22 -29.26
C HIS A 339 12.90 0.56 -29.94
N THR A 340 13.02 1.87 -29.67
CA THR A 340 13.90 2.78 -30.42
C THR A 340 15.27 2.97 -29.79
N GLY A 341 15.39 2.73 -28.48
CA GLY A 341 16.64 2.98 -27.77
C GLY A 341 16.89 2.05 -26.58
N GLN A 342 18.16 1.76 -26.33
CA GLN A 342 18.64 1.06 -25.14
C GLN A 342 19.49 2.02 -24.30
N HIS A 343 19.21 2.16 -23.00
CA HIS A 343 19.98 3.05 -22.14
C HIS A 343 21.45 2.61 -22.08
N ARG A 344 22.39 3.55 -22.18
CA ARG A 344 23.84 3.29 -22.35
C ARG A 344 24.49 2.55 -21.18
N SER A 345 23.94 2.67 -19.99
CA SER A 345 24.55 2.19 -18.73
C SER A 345 23.62 1.39 -17.83
N LYS A 346 22.31 1.40 -18.10
CA LYS A 346 21.27 0.85 -17.22
C LYS A 346 20.42 -0.12 -18.05
N PRO A 347 19.81 -1.15 -17.45
CA PRO A 347 18.97 -2.09 -18.18
C PRO A 347 17.57 -1.48 -18.38
N VAL A 348 17.51 -0.38 -19.13
CA VAL A 348 16.30 0.38 -19.42
C VAL A 348 16.10 0.48 -20.94
N GLN A 349 14.93 0.09 -21.42
CA GLN A 349 14.53 0.18 -22.82
C GLN A 349 13.62 1.38 -23.06
N LEU A 350 13.80 2.08 -24.17
CA LEU A 350 12.95 3.17 -24.64
C LEU A 350 12.02 2.69 -25.76
N TRP A 351 10.72 2.84 -25.54
CA TRP A 351 9.67 2.49 -26.48
C TRP A 351 8.87 3.73 -26.90
N GLU A 352 8.73 3.95 -28.20
CA GLU A 352 8.14 5.19 -28.73
C GLU A 352 7.05 4.95 -29.80
N GLN A 353 6.02 5.81 -29.75
CA GLN A 353 5.03 6.00 -30.81
C GLN A 353 4.46 7.42 -30.74
N GLY A 354 4.57 8.19 -31.83
CA GLY A 354 4.23 9.61 -31.80
C GLY A 354 5.03 10.34 -30.72
N ARG A 355 4.37 11.01 -29.77
CA ARG A 355 5.02 11.60 -28.58
C ARG A 355 4.92 10.73 -27.33
N ALA A 356 4.27 9.57 -27.40
CA ALA A 356 4.16 8.67 -26.26
C ALA A 356 5.47 7.91 -26.08
N ARG A 357 5.99 7.88 -24.84
CA ARG A 357 7.22 7.18 -24.49
C ARG A 357 7.01 6.31 -23.26
N ILE A 358 7.37 5.04 -23.36
CA ILE A 358 7.36 4.10 -22.25
C ILE A 358 8.79 3.62 -22.02
N LEU A 359 9.24 3.67 -20.78
CA LEU A 359 10.52 3.10 -20.37
C LEU A 359 10.28 1.75 -19.68
N LEU A 360 10.95 0.69 -20.10
CA LEU A 360 10.94 -0.60 -19.39
C LEU A 360 12.23 -0.76 -18.61
N ASN A 361 12.17 -0.74 -17.28
CA ASN A 361 13.31 -0.82 -16.39
C ASN A 361 13.38 -2.20 -15.70
N PHE A 362 14.43 -2.98 -16.04
CA PHE A 362 14.67 -4.33 -15.52
C PHE A 362 15.48 -4.35 -14.21
N ALA A 363 15.91 -3.20 -13.70
CA ALA A 363 16.65 -3.07 -12.44
C ALA A 363 16.13 -1.90 -11.59
N ALA A 364 14.81 -1.78 -11.49
CA ALA A 364 14.19 -0.75 -10.66
C ALA A 364 14.50 -1.01 -9.18
N HIS A 365 15.48 -0.30 -8.61
CA HIS A 365 15.97 -0.47 -7.23
C HIS A 365 14.90 -0.27 -6.13
N ARG A 366 13.73 0.28 -6.47
CA ARG A 366 12.61 0.52 -5.55
C ARG A 366 11.46 -0.45 -5.72
N ALA A 367 11.52 -1.31 -6.71
CA ALA A 367 10.56 -2.38 -6.86
C ALA A 367 11.10 -3.60 -6.12
N VAL A 368 10.28 -4.18 -5.23
CA VAL A 368 10.62 -5.40 -4.50
C VAL A 368 10.48 -6.58 -5.49
N PRO A 369 11.57 -7.28 -5.86
CA PRO A 369 11.50 -8.41 -6.78
C PRO A 369 10.76 -9.60 -6.15
N PRO A 370 10.15 -10.51 -6.94
CA PRO A 370 9.95 -10.36 -8.37
C PRO A 370 8.92 -9.28 -8.64
N VAL A 371 9.29 -8.39 -9.56
CA VAL A 371 8.51 -7.20 -9.86
C VAL A 371 7.40 -7.58 -10.82
N THR A 372 6.19 -7.58 -10.30
CA THR A 372 5.02 -7.48 -11.15
C THR A 372 5.05 -6.14 -11.89
N ALA A 373 4.91 -6.15 -13.24
CA ALA A 373 4.96 -4.93 -14.05
C ALA A 373 4.18 -3.78 -13.39
N ALA A 374 4.81 -2.62 -13.24
CA ALA A 374 4.31 -1.53 -12.40
C ALA A 374 4.80 -0.16 -12.83
N VAL A 375 3.99 0.89 -12.66
CA VAL A 375 4.51 2.25 -12.76
C VAL A 375 5.46 2.51 -11.59
N CYS A 376 6.69 2.92 -11.90
CA CYS A 376 7.67 3.31 -10.89
C CYS A 376 8.17 4.75 -11.06
N ALA A 377 7.99 5.35 -12.24
CA ALA A 377 8.26 6.76 -12.43
C ALA A 377 7.39 7.44 -13.49
N LEU A 378 7.22 8.74 -13.32
CA LEU A 378 6.55 9.66 -14.24
C LEU A 378 7.55 10.73 -14.68
N GLY A 379 7.74 10.92 -15.98
CA GLY A 379 8.47 12.04 -16.55
C GLY A 379 7.54 13.16 -16.97
N LEU A 380 7.70 14.35 -16.40
CA LEU A 380 6.86 15.52 -16.66
C LEU A 380 7.70 16.66 -17.21
N GLU A 381 7.22 17.29 -18.29
CA GLU A 381 7.85 18.47 -18.86
C GLU A 381 7.64 19.65 -17.91
N SER A 382 8.70 20.33 -17.52
CA SER A 382 8.69 21.51 -16.67
C SER A 382 9.51 22.63 -17.31
N ALA A 383 8.94 23.85 -17.33
CA ALA A 383 9.64 25.04 -17.82
C ALA A 383 10.85 25.45 -16.94
N ASP A 384 10.90 24.99 -15.68
CA ASP A 384 12.00 25.23 -14.75
C ASP A 384 12.17 24.02 -13.81
N PRO A 385 12.90 22.96 -14.25
CA PRO A 385 13.11 21.77 -13.42
C PRO A 385 13.81 22.05 -12.08
N ALA A 386 14.73 23.03 -12.05
CA ALA A 386 15.48 23.37 -10.85
C ALA A 386 14.57 24.07 -9.80
N GLY A 387 13.78 25.07 -10.22
CA GLY A 387 12.80 25.72 -9.35
C GLY A 387 11.71 24.75 -8.88
N SER A 388 11.29 23.83 -9.74
CA SER A 388 10.33 22.77 -9.40
C SER A 388 10.85 21.85 -8.28
N ALA A 389 12.13 21.47 -8.34
CA ALA A 389 12.77 20.65 -7.32
C ALA A 389 12.98 21.40 -6.00
N GLN A 390 13.40 22.66 -6.09
CA GLN A 390 13.51 23.52 -4.91
C GLN A 390 12.14 23.70 -4.23
N ARG A 391 11.06 23.85 -5.00
CA ARG A 391 9.70 23.87 -4.46
C ARG A 391 9.37 22.57 -3.72
N ALA A 392 9.63 21.43 -4.35
CA ALA A 392 9.38 20.12 -3.74
C ALA A 392 10.12 19.97 -2.40
N GLU A 393 11.40 20.34 -2.33
CA GLU A 393 12.19 20.32 -1.10
C GLU A 393 11.62 21.26 -0.02
N ARG A 394 11.19 22.47 -0.40
CA ARG A 394 10.52 23.42 0.52
C ARG A 394 9.19 22.89 1.06
N LEU A 395 8.53 22.03 0.29
CA LEU A 395 7.31 21.32 0.64
C LEU A 395 7.56 19.92 1.21
N LEU A 396 8.79 19.65 1.68
CA LEU A 396 9.19 18.43 2.37
C LEU A 396 9.00 17.15 1.53
N ALA A 397 8.97 17.26 0.21
CA ALA A 397 9.07 16.11 -0.67
C ALA A 397 10.55 15.67 -0.76
N PRO A 398 10.86 14.38 -0.55
CA PRO A 398 12.23 13.90 -0.66
C PRO A 398 12.75 14.07 -2.09
N VAL A 399 13.82 14.86 -2.26
CA VAL A 399 14.59 14.89 -3.50
C VAL A 399 15.42 13.61 -3.57
N LEU A 400 15.34 12.90 -4.69
CA LEU A 400 15.91 11.58 -4.81
C LEU A 400 17.35 11.66 -5.30
N PRO A 401 18.32 11.07 -4.58
CA PRO A 401 19.69 11.00 -5.05
C PRO A 401 19.76 10.07 -6.27
N ARG A 402 20.35 10.55 -7.36
CA ARG A 402 20.50 9.76 -8.59
C ARG A 402 21.95 9.35 -8.79
N LEU A 403 22.18 8.04 -8.96
CA LEU A 403 23.43 7.52 -9.50
C LEU A 403 23.39 7.74 -11.02
N ARG A 404 24.25 8.62 -11.52
CA ARG A 404 24.44 8.90 -12.95
C ARG A 404 25.92 8.85 -13.32
N ARG A 405 26.22 8.40 -14.54
CA ARG A 405 27.54 8.62 -15.14
C ARG A 405 27.69 10.10 -15.54
N PRO A 406 28.92 10.64 -15.63
CA PRO A 406 29.14 12.04 -16.02
C PRO A 406 28.52 12.41 -17.37
N GLU A 407 28.43 11.45 -18.29
CA GLU A 407 27.84 11.66 -19.62
C GLU A 407 26.31 11.51 -19.66
N GLU A 408 25.66 11.10 -18.57
CA GLU A 408 24.20 10.96 -18.50
C GLU A 408 23.53 12.28 -18.12
N ALA A 409 22.33 12.53 -18.67
CA ALA A 409 21.54 13.72 -18.40
C ALA A 409 21.20 13.87 -16.90
N ASP A 410 21.25 15.10 -16.40
CA ASP A 410 20.94 15.40 -15.01
C ASP A 410 19.44 15.65 -14.83
N LEU A 411 18.69 14.57 -14.56
CA LEU A 411 17.25 14.68 -14.32
C LEU A 411 16.97 14.79 -12.83
N THR A 412 16.39 15.92 -12.44
CA THR A 412 15.91 16.08 -11.07
C THR A 412 14.65 15.26 -10.85
N SER A 413 14.61 14.54 -9.73
CA SER A 413 13.44 13.74 -9.35
C SER A 413 13.12 13.84 -7.87
N VAL A 414 11.84 13.69 -7.58
CA VAL A 414 11.28 13.71 -6.23
C VAL A 414 10.43 12.47 -6.02
N ALA A 415 10.30 11.98 -4.78
CA ALA A 415 9.39 10.89 -4.48
C ALA A 415 7.99 11.41 -4.18
N ALA A 416 7.00 10.83 -4.86
CA ALA A 416 5.62 10.80 -4.37
C ALA A 416 5.52 9.87 -3.13
N PRO A 417 4.43 9.98 -2.33
CA PRO A 417 4.28 9.21 -1.08
C PRO A 417 4.37 7.69 -1.26
N ASP A 418 3.78 7.15 -2.34
CA ASP A 418 3.83 5.74 -2.73
C ASP A 418 5.22 5.26 -3.20
N GLY A 419 6.20 6.17 -3.25
CA GLY A 419 7.56 5.92 -3.71
C GLY A 419 7.79 6.12 -5.22
N THR A 420 6.73 6.44 -5.99
CA THR A 420 6.82 6.74 -7.43
C THR A 420 7.74 7.94 -7.63
N ALA A 421 8.74 7.80 -8.51
CA ALA A 421 9.64 8.90 -8.84
C ALA A 421 8.97 9.85 -9.84
N VAL A 422 8.95 11.14 -9.54
CA VAL A 422 8.49 12.18 -10.46
C VAL A 422 9.70 12.93 -10.99
N PHE A 423 10.02 12.72 -12.26
CA PHE A 423 11.07 13.41 -12.97
C PHE A 423 10.55 14.71 -13.58
N LEU A 424 11.26 15.81 -13.34
CA LEU A 424 10.98 17.12 -13.90
C LEU A 424 12.01 17.36 -15.00
N VAL A 425 11.52 17.47 -16.24
CA VAL A 425 12.35 17.37 -17.45
C VAL A 425 12.16 18.62 -18.31
N GLN A 426 13.21 19.07 -18.99
CA GLN A 426 13.10 20.11 -20.01
C GLN A 426 13.55 19.54 -21.36
N SER A 427 12.65 19.49 -22.34
CA SER A 427 12.86 18.88 -23.64
C SER A 427 13.20 19.94 -24.70
N ALA A 428 14.37 20.59 -24.60
CA ALA A 428 14.89 21.43 -25.69
C ALA A 428 16.43 21.57 -25.68
N ASP A 429 17.04 21.09 -26.77
CA ASP A 429 18.28 21.52 -27.43
C ASP A 429 19.62 21.52 -26.64
N ARG A 430 20.32 20.37 -26.76
CA ARG A 430 21.61 19.92 -26.16
C ARG A 430 21.50 19.37 -24.72
N GLY A 431 21.92 18.11 -24.54
CA GLY A 431 21.86 17.44 -23.23
C GLY A 431 20.48 16.87 -22.93
N SER A 432 19.70 16.55 -23.97
CA SER A 432 18.41 15.88 -23.81
C SER A 432 18.63 14.51 -23.17
N TRP A 433 17.76 14.11 -22.24
CA TRP A 433 17.81 12.78 -21.64
C TRP A 433 17.66 11.63 -22.65
N LEU A 434 17.11 11.91 -23.84
CA LEU A 434 17.07 10.95 -24.94
C LEU A 434 18.49 10.58 -25.42
N GLU A 435 19.47 11.46 -25.23
CA GLU A 435 20.88 11.17 -25.55
C GLU A 435 21.43 10.03 -24.69
N ASP A 436 20.85 9.72 -23.53
CA ASP A 436 21.26 8.60 -22.67
C ASP A 436 20.94 7.22 -23.28
N PHE A 437 20.22 7.19 -24.41
CA PHE A 437 19.83 5.97 -25.12
C PHE A 437 20.61 5.80 -26.42
N SER A 438 21.18 4.60 -26.62
CA SER A 438 21.76 4.17 -27.88
C SER A 438 20.64 3.69 -28.82
N PRO A 439 20.55 4.20 -30.06
CA PRO A 439 19.53 3.76 -31.01
C PRO A 439 19.61 2.27 -31.32
N THR A 440 18.47 1.60 -31.39
CA THR A 440 18.37 0.18 -31.80
C THR A 440 18.34 -0.01 -33.32
N GLY A 441 18.09 1.08 -34.06
CA GLY A 441 17.87 1.06 -35.51
C GLY A 441 16.40 0.92 -35.92
N ALA A 442 15.48 0.66 -34.98
CA ALA A 442 14.05 0.71 -35.24
C ALA A 442 13.53 2.15 -35.24
N ALA A 443 12.69 2.50 -36.22
CA ALA A 443 12.04 3.81 -36.28
C ALA A 443 10.61 3.74 -35.72
N PRO A 444 10.14 4.79 -35.01
CA PRO A 444 8.72 4.91 -34.66
C PRO A 444 7.82 4.83 -35.90
N ARG A 445 6.61 4.30 -35.74
CA ARG A 445 5.64 4.30 -36.85
C ARG A 445 5.24 5.72 -37.22
N SER A 446 5.01 5.94 -38.51
CA SER A 446 4.58 7.24 -39.07
C SER A 446 3.07 7.36 -39.27
N ASP A 447 2.30 6.29 -39.07
CA ASP A 447 0.85 6.25 -39.27
C ASP A 447 0.06 6.91 -38.12
N GLY A 448 0.72 7.25 -37.02
CA GLY A 448 0.19 8.18 -36.03
C GLY A 448 -1.03 7.68 -35.26
N LEU A 449 -1.12 6.38 -34.95
CA LEU A 449 -2.27 5.81 -34.20
C LEU A 449 -2.42 6.47 -32.82
N LEU A 450 -1.29 6.79 -32.17
CA LEU A 450 -1.23 7.42 -30.86
C LEU A 450 -0.54 8.79 -30.93
N THR A 451 -1.09 9.77 -30.22
CA THR A 451 -0.59 11.15 -30.20
C THR A 451 0.35 11.43 -29.02
N GLY A 452 0.17 10.75 -27.89
CA GLY A 452 0.90 10.95 -26.64
C GLY A 452 0.27 10.21 -25.46
N ILE A 453 0.82 10.36 -24.26
CA ILE A 453 0.19 9.91 -23.01
C ILE A 453 -0.91 10.91 -22.64
N ASP A 454 -2.14 10.43 -22.48
CA ASP A 454 -3.31 11.24 -22.07
C ASP A 454 -3.36 11.41 -20.55
N HIS A 455 -3.28 10.30 -19.82
CA HIS A 455 -3.27 10.26 -18.36
C HIS A 455 -2.60 8.98 -17.84
N VAL A 456 -2.19 9.01 -16.57
CA VAL A 456 -1.68 7.84 -15.86
C VAL A 456 -2.55 7.58 -14.64
N SER A 457 -2.95 6.33 -14.46
CA SER A 457 -3.81 5.90 -13.37
C SER A 457 -3.02 5.03 -12.41
N LEU A 458 -2.86 5.53 -11.19
CA LEU A 458 -2.17 4.89 -10.09
C LEU A 458 -3.20 4.27 -9.13
N THR A 459 -2.81 3.17 -8.51
CA THR A 459 -3.55 2.62 -7.37
C THR A 459 -2.69 2.77 -6.14
N GLU A 460 -3.20 3.56 -5.20
CA GLU A 460 -2.62 3.90 -3.91
C GLU A 460 -3.07 2.91 -2.84
N SER A 461 -2.29 2.81 -1.77
CA SER A 461 -2.80 2.24 -0.52
C SER A 461 -3.91 3.13 0.06
N VAL A 462 -4.62 2.66 1.08
CA VAL A 462 -5.61 3.52 1.76
C VAL A 462 -4.92 4.68 2.47
N ASP A 463 -3.71 4.44 3.00
CA ASP A 463 -2.92 5.41 3.74
C ASP A 463 -2.36 6.48 2.79
N ASP A 464 -1.84 6.08 1.62
CA ASP A 464 -1.16 7.01 0.69
C ASP A 464 -2.14 7.84 -0.17
N PHE A 465 -3.43 7.48 -0.23
CA PHE A 465 -4.37 8.08 -1.20
C PHE A 465 -4.55 9.60 -1.03
N ASP A 466 -4.80 10.07 0.19
CA ASP A 466 -4.93 11.50 0.46
C ASP A 466 -3.55 12.20 0.49
N GLU A 467 -2.50 11.49 0.90
CA GLU A 467 -1.12 12.00 0.89
C GLU A 467 -0.65 12.31 -0.54
N ALA A 468 -0.90 11.38 -1.47
CA ALA A 468 -0.59 11.52 -2.89
C ALA A 468 -1.36 12.70 -3.49
N ALA A 469 -2.64 12.86 -3.14
CA ALA A 469 -3.44 14.00 -3.60
C ALA A 469 -2.88 15.34 -3.11
N ILE A 470 -2.48 15.45 -1.83
CA ILE A 470 -1.82 16.65 -1.28
C ILE A 470 -0.49 16.90 -2.00
N PHE A 471 0.32 15.86 -2.20
CA PHE A 471 1.60 15.95 -2.89
C PHE A 471 1.42 16.52 -4.31
N TYR A 472 0.60 15.89 -5.15
CA TYR A 472 0.40 16.32 -6.53
C TYR A 472 -0.21 17.72 -6.61
N ARG A 473 -1.10 18.08 -5.69
CA ARG A 473 -1.68 19.41 -5.63
C ARG A 473 -0.65 20.49 -5.29
N THR A 474 0.13 20.27 -4.25
CA THR A 474 0.97 21.32 -3.67
C THR A 474 2.36 21.38 -4.32
N VAL A 475 2.97 20.23 -4.60
CA VAL A 475 4.29 20.12 -5.22
C VAL A 475 4.22 20.41 -6.71
N LEU A 476 3.27 19.78 -7.41
CA LEU A 476 3.14 19.92 -8.87
C LEU A 476 2.11 20.97 -9.30
N GLY A 477 1.35 21.55 -8.37
CA GLY A 477 0.33 22.55 -8.71
C GLY A 477 -0.89 21.97 -9.41
N LEU A 478 -1.13 20.66 -9.31
CA LEU A 478 -2.31 20.05 -9.93
C LEU A 478 -3.59 20.44 -9.17
N HIS A 479 -4.67 20.62 -9.90
CA HIS A 479 -6.00 20.73 -9.33
C HIS A 479 -6.56 19.33 -9.08
N ALA A 480 -6.75 18.97 -7.82
CA ALA A 480 -7.36 17.72 -7.40
C ALA A 480 -8.87 17.89 -7.30
N GLY A 481 -9.64 17.06 -8.01
CA GLY A 481 -11.09 17.03 -7.92
C GLY A 481 -11.59 16.39 -6.62
N GLU A 482 -12.91 16.39 -6.45
CA GLU A 482 -13.53 15.64 -5.34
C GLU A 482 -13.29 14.14 -5.49
N ALA A 483 -13.15 13.44 -4.36
CA ALA A 483 -13.09 11.99 -4.38
C ALA A 483 -14.48 11.43 -4.68
N THR A 484 -14.54 10.45 -5.58
CA THR A 484 -15.78 9.74 -5.93
C THR A 484 -15.64 8.28 -5.57
N GLU A 485 -16.75 7.65 -5.18
CA GLU A 485 -16.80 6.24 -4.83
C GLU A 485 -17.62 5.46 -5.85
N ILE A 486 -17.06 4.37 -6.35
CA ILE A 486 -17.61 3.54 -7.40
C ILE A 486 -17.88 2.16 -6.82
N ALA A 487 -19.14 1.72 -6.89
CA ALA A 487 -19.52 0.36 -6.54
C ALA A 487 -19.08 -0.61 -7.66
N ALA A 488 -17.89 -1.21 -7.50
CA ALA A 488 -17.37 -2.18 -8.44
C ALA A 488 -17.74 -3.62 -8.05
N PRO A 489 -17.65 -4.59 -8.98
CA PRO A 489 -18.06 -5.98 -8.73
C PRO A 489 -17.30 -6.68 -7.59
N PHE A 490 -16.17 -6.12 -7.14
CA PHE A 490 -15.31 -6.71 -6.11
C PHE A 490 -15.05 -5.76 -4.94
N GLY A 491 -16.00 -4.86 -4.69
CA GLY A 491 -15.93 -3.89 -3.59
C GLY A 491 -15.95 -2.44 -4.07
N LEU A 492 -15.83 -1.53 -3.11
CA LEU A 492 -15.83 -0.10 -3.36
C LEU A 492 -14.46 0.34 -3.88
N ILE A 493 -14.44 1.15 -4.92
CA ILE A 493 -13.23 1.84 -5.41
C ILE A 493 -13.44 3.33 -5.20
N ARG A 494 -12.55 3.96 -4.44
CA ARG A 494 -12.49 5.41 -4.32
C ARG A 494 -11.48 5.94 -5.34
N THR A 495 -11.86 6.96 -6.10
CA THR A 495 -11.03 7.54 -7.15
C THR A 495 -11.01 9.06 -7.05
N ARG A 496 -9.87 9.66 -7.40
CA ARG A 496 -9.66 11.11 -7.44
C ARG A 496 -8.77 11.46 -8.63
N THR A 497 -9.20 12.41 -9.44
CA THR A 497 -8.41 12.93 -10.56
C THR A 497 -7.66 14.19 -10.18
N ALA A 498 -6.41 14.31 -10.60
CA ALA A 498 -5.57 15.50 -10.47
C ALA A 498 -5.10 15.96 -11.86
N SER A 499 -5.26 17.25 -12.18
CA SER A 499 -4.89 17.79 -13.49
C SER A 499 -4.35 19.21 -13.41
N ASP A 500 -3.46 19.60 -14.32
CA ASP A 500 -3.05 21.01 -14.41
C ASP A 500 -4.16 21.85 -15.09
N LEU A 501 -4.10 23.17 -14.93
CA LEU A 501 -5.12 24.07 -15.49
C LEU A 501 -5.26 23.97 -17.02
N ARG A 502 -4.20 23.57 -17.73
CA ARG A 502 -4.21 23.41 -19.19
C ARG A 502 -4.48 21.96 -19.62
N GLN A 503 -4.76 21.06 -18.67
CA GLN A 503 -5.17 19.69 -18.94
C GLN A 503 -4.16 18.89 -19.78
N ARG A 504 -2.87 19.19 -19.62
CA ARG A 504 -1.73 18.52 -20.27
C ARG A 504 -1.13 17.41 -19.42
N VAL A 505 -1.24 17.52 -18.10
CA VAL A 505 -0.90 16.47 -17.15
C VAL A 505 -2.17 16.08 -16.41
N ARG A 506 -2.52 14.79 -16.49
CA ARG A 506 -3.61 14.17 -15.76
C ARG A 506 -3.11 12.92 -15.07
N ILE A 507 -3.44 12.79 -13.78
CA ILE A 507 -3.17 11.62 -12.94
C ILE A 507 -4.48 11.23 -12.26
N THR A 508 -4.83 9.95 -12.31
CA THR A 508 -5.97 9.41 -11.57
C THR A 508 -5.43 8.56 -10.43
N LEU A 509 -5.87 8.83 -9.21
CA LEU A 509 -5.53 8.06 -8.02
C LEU A 509 -6.72 7.16 -7.69
N ASN A 510 -6.47 5.89 -7.40
CA ASN A 510 -7.50 4.94 -7.01
C ASN A 510 -7.09 4.24 -5.72
N THR A 511 -8.05 3.92 -4.86
CA THR A 511 -7.82 3.07 -3.69
C THR A 511 -9.06 2.24 -3.40
N ALA A 512 -8.90 1.15 -2.66
CA ALA A 512 -10.01 0.34 -2.17
C ALA A 512 -10.15 0.60 -0.66
N PRO A 513 -11.06 1.50 -0.23
CA PRO A 513 -11.11 2.01 1.14
C PRO A 513 -11.39 0.93 2.19
N LEU A 514 -12.10 -0.13 1.82
CA LEU A 514 -12.34 -1.28 2.68
C LEU A 514 -12.33 -2.57 1.85
N ARG A 515 -11.41 -3.49 2.18
CA ARG A 515 -11.42 -4.86 1.66
C ARG A 515 -11.58 -5.85 2.82
N ARG A 516 -12.58 -6.73 2.73
CA ARG A 516 -12.79 -7.81 3.71
C ARG A 516 -12.87 -9.15 2.98
N GLY A 517 -12.08 -10.12 3.45
CA GLY A 517 -12.05 -11.50 2.92
C GLY A 517 -11.37 -11.66 1.56
N ASP A 518 -11.23 -12.91 1.13
CA ASP A 518 -10.52 -13.30 -0.11
C ASP A 518 -11.39 -13.22 -1.37
N TRP A 519 -12.60 -12.65 -1.27
CA TRP A 519 -13.43 -12.28 -2.41
C TRP A 519 -12.89 -11.02 -3.10
N SER A 520 -11.59 -11.04 -3.41
CA SER A 520 -10.84 -9.94 -3.99
C SER A 520 -11.09 -9.86 -5.50
N PRO A 521 -10.96 -8.66 -6.13
CA PRO A 521 -10.67 -8.62 -7.56
C PRO A 521 -9.45 -9.52 -7.81
N ALA A 522 -9.49 -10.25 -8.92
CA ALA A 522 -8.43 -11.20 -9.24
C ALA A 522 -7.04 -10.53 -9.24
N VAL A 523 -6.97 -9.24 -9.56
CA VAL A 523 -5.73 -8.44 -9.63
C VAL A 523 -5.61 -7.46 -8.45
N PRO A 524 -4.55 -7.56 -7.62
CA PRO A 524 -4.25 -6.57 -6.60
C PRO A 524 -3.72 -5.28 -7.26
N SER A 525 -4.31 -4.15 -6.86
CA SER A 525 -3.88 -2.78 -7.23
C SER A 525 -3.56 -2.54 -8.72
N PRO A 526 -4.55 -2.69 -9.63
CA PRO A 526 -4.33 -2.49 -11.05
C PRO A 526 -3.99 -1.02 -11.38
N GLN A 527 -3.04 -0.81 -12.28
CA GLN A 527 -2.59 0.50 -12.75
C GLN A 527 -2.73 0.57 -14.27
N HIS A 528 -2.91 1.75 -14.84
CA HIS A 528 -2.97 1.89 -16.30
C HIS A 528 -2.38 3.16 -16.83
N ILE A 529 -1.99 3.10 -18.10
CA ILE A 529 -1.48 4.24 -18.86
C ILE A 529 -2.39 4.40 -20.08
N ALA A 530 -2.93 5.60 -20.23
CA ALA A 530 -3.82 5.93 -21.33
C ALA A 530 -3.07 6.71 -22.41
N PHE A 531 -3.32 6.37 -23.67
CA PHE A 531 -2.74 7.02 -24.84
C PHE A 531 -3.82 7.74 -25.65
N GLY A 532 -3.56 9.00 -26.00
CA GLY A 532 -4.46 9.78 -26.84
C GLY A 532 -4.44 9.31 -28.31
N SER A 533 -5.58 9.38 -28.97
CA SER A 533 -5.75 9.08 -30.40
C SER A 533 -6.73 10.07 -31.04
N ASP A 534 -6.44 10.51 -32.26
CA ASP A 534 -7.35 11.36 -33.03
C ASP A 534 -8.53 10.56 -33.63
N ASN A 535 -8.39 9.23 -33.74
CA ASN A 535 -9.43 8.33 -34.22
C ASN A 535 -9.30 6.95 -33.55
N VAL A 536 -10.02 6.75 -32.45
CA VAL A 536 -9.93 5.52 -31.65
C VAL A 536 -10.45 4.29 -32.41
N VAL A 537 -11.41 4.46 -33.33
CA VAL A 537 -11.95 3.36 -34.15
C VAL A 537 -10.89 2.84 -35.12
N ALA A 538 -10.17 3.75 -35.79
CA ALA A 538 -9.07 3.39 -36.67
C ALA A 538 -7.91 2.74 -35.89
N SER A 539 -7.55 3.30 -34.74
CA SER A 539 -6.54 2.75 -33.85
C SER A 539 -6.88 1.35 -33.36
N ALA A 540 -8.11 1.12 -32.89
CA ALA A 540 -8.57 -0.19 -32.45
C ALA A 540 -8.51 -1.23 -33.59
N ARG A 541 -8.93 -0.87 -34.81
CA ARG A 541 -8.83 -1.76 -35.99
C ARG A 541 -7.39 -2.13 -36.31
N ALA A 542 -6.49 -1.15 -36.33
CA ALA A 542 -5.08 -1.37 -36.62
C ALA A 542 -4.41 -2.24 -35.55
N MET A 543 -4.64 -1.94 -34.27
CA MET A 543 -4.06 -2.68 -33.15
C MET A 543 -4.60 -4.11 -33.07
N ARG A 544 -5.89 -4.33 -33.38
CA ARG A 544 -6.44 -5.69 -33.49
C ARG A 544 -5.79 -6.48 -34.62
N ALA A 545 -5.53 -5.85 -35.77
CA ALA A 545 -4.82 -6.48 -36.88
C ALA A 545 -3.36 -6.82 -36.53
N LEU A 546 -2.74 -6.04 -35.64
CA LEU A 546 -1.41 -6.30 -35.07
C LEU A 546 -1.40 -7.32 -33.92
N GLY A 547 -2.58 -7.85 -33.53
CA GLY A 547 -2.71 -8.84 -32.46
C GLY A 547 -2.70 -8.26 -31.05
N ALA A 548 -3.07 -6.99 -30.87
CA ALA A 548 -3.17 -6.39 -29.54
C ALA A 548 -4.22 -7.13 -28.69
N PRO A 549 -3.93 -7.45 -27.42
CA PRO A 549 -4.85 -8.11 -26.52
C PRO A 549 -5.91 -7.10 -26.05
N ILE A 550 -6.85 -6.72 -26.91
CA ILE A 550 -7.95 -5.81 -26.56
C ILE A 550 -8.92 -6.54 -25.64
N LEU A 551 -9.28 -5.90 -24.52
CA LEU A 551 -10.23 -6.41 -23.55
C LEU A 551 -11.62 -6.48 -24.17
N ARG A 552 -12.18 -7.69 -24.23
CA ARG A 552 -13.53 -7.89 -24.75
C ARG A 552 -14.58 -7.34 -23.78
N ILE A 553 -15.43 -6.44 -24.26
CA ILE A 553 -16.55 -5.90 -23.49
C ILE A 553 -17.82 -6.73 -23.75
N PRO A 554 -18.63 -7.04 -22.72
CA PRO A 554 -19.87 -7.81 -22.90
C PRO A 554 -20.91 -7.10 -23.77
N ASP A 555 -21.64 -7.87 -24.59
CA ASP A 555 -22.68 -7.34 -25.50
C ASP A 555 -23.78 -6.54 -24.80
N ASN A 556 -24.08 -6.88 -23.53
CA ASN A 556 -25.08 -6.19 -22.73
C ASN A 556 -24.75 -4.69 -22.55
N TYR A 557 -23.48 -4.31 -22.55
CA TYR A 557 -23.08 -2.91 -22.48
C TYR A 557 -23.57 -2.12 -23.70
N TYR A 558 -23.49 -2.70 -24.89
CA TYR A 558 -23.91 -2.05 -26.13
C TYR A 558 -25.43 -1.98 -26.27
N VAL A 559 -26.15 -2.97 -25.74
CA VAL A 559 -27.61 -2.94 -25.64
C VAL A 559 -28.08 -1.83 -24.71
N ASP A 560 -27.44 -1.65 -23.54
CA ASP A 560 -27.71 -0.51 -22.65
C ASP A 560 -27.36 0.83 -23.32
N LEU A 561 -26.20 0.90 -23.96
CA LEU A 561 -25.73 2.12 -24.61
C LEU A 561 -26.71 2.59 -25.69
N ASP A 562 -27.20 1.67 -26.51
CA ASP A 562 -28.22 1.93 -27.54
C ASP A 562 -29.50 2.50 -26.91
N ALA A 563 -30.02 1.83 -25.88
CA ALA A 563 -31.23 2.26 -25.19
C ALA A 563 -31.09 3.62 -24.49
N ARG A 564 -29.90 3.94 -23.97
CA ARG A 564 -29.66 5.14 -23.16
C ARG A 564 -29.29 6.36 -24.00
N LEU A 565 -28.57 6.18 -25.11
CA LEU A 565 -27.93 7.26 -25.87
C LEU A 565 -28.26 7.28 -27.37
N ASP A 566 -28.87 6.24 -27.93
CA ASP A 566 -29.23 6.12 -29.35
C ASP A 566 -28.09 6.57 -30.31
N PRO A 567 -26.86 6.04 -30.17
CA PRO A 567 -25.75 6.43 -31.02
C PRO A 567 -25.99 5.97 -32.47
N PRO A 568 -25.37 6.62 -33.48
CA PRO A 568 -25.52 6.22 -34.88
C PRO A 568 -25.25 4.71 -35.08
N PRO A 569 -26.10 3.97 -35.82
CA PRO A 569 -26.00 2.50 -35.92
C PRO A 569 -24.64 1.99 -36.38
N GLU A 570 -23.99 2.73 -37.29
CA GLU A 570 -22.66 2.42 -37.82
C GLU A 570 -21.57 2.56 -36.75
N LEU A 571 -21.68 3.58 -35.90
CA LEU A 571 -20.76 3.81 -34.78
C LEU A 571 -20.98 2.75 -33.70
N LEU A 572 -22.24 2.46 -33.34
CA LEU A 572 -22.57 1.42 -32.36
C LEU A 572 -22.03 0.05 -32.79
N SER A 573 -22.20 -0.33 -34.06
CA SER A 573 -21.66 -1.57 -34.61
C SER A 573 -20.14 -1.60 -34.53
N ALA A 574 -19.46 -0.51 -34.93
CA ALA A 574 -18.01 -0.42 -34.84
C ALA A 574 -17.51 -0.52 -33.39
N MET A 575 -18.20 0.13 -32.45
CA MET A 575 -17.86 0.08 -31.05
C MET A 575 -18.00 -1.32 -30.47
N ARG A 576 -19.11 -2.00 -30.78
CA ARG A 576 -19.36 -3.39 -30.37
C ARG A 576 -18.29 -4.33 -30.90
N ASP A 577 -18.00 -4.26 -32.19
CA ASP A 577 -17.02 -5.12 -32.84
C ASP A 577 -15.61 -4.93 -32.27
N LEU A 578 -15.26 -3.70 -31.88
CA LEU A 578 -13.92 -3.30 -31.43
C LEU A 578 -13.80 -3.19 -29.91
N SER A 579 -14.84 -3.53 -29.16
CA SER A 579 -14.86 -3.41 -27.69
C SER A 579 -14.57 -1.97 -27.19
N ILE A 580 -15.04 -0.97 -27.93
CA ILE A 580 -14.91 0.45 -27.57
C ILE A 580 -16.06 0.81 -26.62
N LEU A 581 -15.71 1.47 -25.52
CA LEU A 581 -16.61 2.07 -24.54
C LEU A 581 -16.83 3.54 -24.90
N TYR A 582 -17.96 4.10 -24.47
CA TYR A 582 -18.34 5.49 -24.66
C TYR A 582 -18.78 6.13 -23.33
N ASP A 583 -18.38 7.38 -23.16
CA ASP A 583 -18.84 8.27 -22.11
C ASP A 583 -19.08 9.69 -22.66
N ARG A 584 -19.86 10.48 -21.92
CA ARG A 584 -20.18 11.87 -22.25
C ARG A 584 -20.36 12.70 -20.99
N ASP A 585 -19.74 13.87 -20.95
CA ASP A 585 -19.97 14.90 -19.93
C ASP A 585 -20.73 16.10 -20.53
N GLU A 586 -20.89 17.17 -19.75
CA GLU A 586 -21.55 18.40 -20.21
C GLU A 586 -20.81 19.11 -21.36
N ARG A 587 -19.54 18.78 -21.60
CA ARG A 587 -18.67 19.45 -22.57
C ARG A 587 -18.46 18.65 -23.84
N GLY A 588 -18.34 17.33 -23.74
CA GLY A 588 -18.03 16.52 -24.90
C GLY A 588 -18.10 15.02 -24.65
N GLU A 589 -17.54 14.28 -25.59
CA GLU A 589 -17.63 12.81 -25.64
C GLU A 589 -16.26 12.17 -25.47
N TYR A 590 -16.28 10.92 -25.04
CA TYR A 590 -15.09 10.13 -24.76
C TYR A 590 -15.28 8.71 -25.27
N LEU A 591 -14.42 8.32 -26.21
CA LEU A 591 -14.39 6.95 -26.72
C LEU A 591 -13.07 6.31 -26.32
N HIS A 592 -13.12 5.09 -25.79
CA HIS A 592 -11.93 4.44 -25.28
C HIS A 592 -12.03 2.91 -25.30
N PHE A 593 -10.88 2.24 -25.34
CA PHE A 593 -10.81 0.79 -25.12
C PHE A 593 -9.58 0.44 -24.30
N TYR A 594 -9.62 -0.75 -23.69
CA TYR A 594 -8.57 -1.25 -22.80
C TYR A 594 -7.88 -2.46 -23.41
N THR A 595 -6.62 -2.69 -23.04
CA THR A 595 -5.99 -4.00 -23.21
C THR A 595 -6.38 -4.93 -22.06
N GLU A 596 -6.10 -6.22 -22.19
CA GLU A 596 -6.02 -7.15 -21.05
C GLU A 596 -4.95 -6.72 -20.04
N ILE A 597 -5.00 -7.29 -18.82
CA ILE A 597 -3.98 -7.06 -17.79
C ILE A 597 -2.71 -7.84 -18.15
N LEU A 598 -1.58 -7.14 -18.12
CA LEU A 598 -0.25 -7.56 -18.50
C LEU A 598 0.60 -7.83 -17.25
N GLY A 599 1.30 -8.96 -17.26
CA GLY A 599 2.09 -9.43 -16.11
C GLY A 599 1.17 -9.80 -14.96
N SER A 600 0.72 -8.81 -14.20
CA SER A 600 -0.26 -9.03 -13.13
C SER A 600 -1.05 -7.79 -12.68
N ARG A 601 -0.61 -6.55 -12.96
CA ARG A 601 -1.33 -5.34 -12.54
C ARG A 601 -1.41 -4.18 -13.55
N ILE A 602 -0.63 -4.20 -14.64
CA ILE A 602 -0.64 -3.11 -15.64
C ILE A 602 -1.58 -3.44 -16.78
N PHE A 603 -2.30 -2.45 -17.30
CA PHE A 603 -2.97 -2.52 -18.60
C PHE A 603 -2.86 -1.16 -19.30
N PHE A 604 -3.16 -1.13 -20.60
CA PHE A 604 -3.15 0.11 -21.38
C PHE A 604 -4.56 0.50 -21.79
N GLU A 605 -4.74 1.78 -22.00
CA GLU A 605 -5.97 2.38 -22.50
C GLU A 605 -5.65 3.23 -23.73
N VAL A 606 -6.54 3.26 -24.73
CA VAL A 606 -6.45 4.18 -25.85
C VAL A 606 -7.73 5.00 -25.89
N VAL A 607 -7.59 6.31 -26.01
CA VAL A 607 -8.66 7.27 -25.75
C VAL A 607 -8.77 8.29 -26.86
N GLN A 608 -9.99 8.72 -27.17
CA GLN A 608 -10.29 9.86 -28.02
C GLN A 608 -11.25 10.78 -27.25
N ARG A 609 -10.83 12.04 -27.10
CA ARG A 609 -11.65 13.11 -26.50
C ARG A 609 -12.24 13.95 -27.62
N ILE A 610 -13.57 14.11 -27.63
CA ILE A 610 -14.32 14.90 -28.61
C ILE A 610 -14.90 16.12 -27.88
N GLU A 611 -14.87 17.29 -28.53
CA GLU A 611 -15.50 18.54 -28.04
C GLU A 611 -15.09 19.01 -26.63
N GLY A 612 -13.98 18.50 -26.10
CA GLY A 612 -13.37 19.01 -24.85
C GLY A 612 -13.78 18.28 -23.57
N TYR A 613 -14.19 17.01 -23.67
CA TYR A 613 -14.41 16.12 -22.51
C TYR A 613 -13.23 16.16 -21.51
N LEU A 614 -13.53 16.39 -20.23
CA LEU A 614 -12.51 16.63 -19.20
C LEU A 614 -12.21 15.42 -18.30
N GLY A 615 -13.14 14.47 -18.17
CA GLY A 615 -13.00 13.31 -17.28
C GLY A 615 -11.92 12.31 -17.72
N CYS A 616 -11.82 11.16 -17.05
CA CYS A 616 -10.93 10.06 -17.46
C CYS A 616 -11.74 8.77 -17.68
N GLY A 617 -12.92 8.91 -18.30
CA GLY A 617 -13.92 7.86 -18.43
C GLY A 617 -14.96 7.88 -17.32
N ALA A 618 -16.15 7.36 -17.61
CA ALA A 618 -17.27 7.36 -16.68
C ALA A 618 -17.04 6.40 -15.51
N ALA A 619 -17.54 6.79 -14.33
CA ALA A 619 -17.64 5.89 -13.18
C ALA A 619 -18.43 4.59 -13.49
N SER A 620 -19.38 4.64 -14.45
CA SER A 620 -20.18 3.49 -14.87
C SER A 620 -19.43 2.49 -15.75
N SER A 621 -18.35 2.88 -16.43
CA SER A 621 -17.55 1.96 -17.26
C SER A 621 -16.56 1.14 -16.43
N VAL A 622 -16.17 1.63 -15.25
CA VAL A 622 -15.23 0.97 -14.33
C VAL A 622 -15.72 -0.43 -13.91
N PRO A 623 -16.97 -0.63 -13.44
CA PRO A 623 -17.50 -1.95 -13.13
C PRO A 623 -17.47 -2.93 -14.31
N VAL A 624 -17.81 -2.44 -15.51
CA VAL A 624 -17.84 -3.25 -16.75
C VAL A 624 -16.43 -3.73 -17.10
N ARG A 625 -15.46 -2.83 -17.11
CA ARG A 625 -14.04 -3.15 -17.33
C ARG A 625 -13.53 -4.17 -16.30
N MET A 626 -13.84 -3.98 -15.02
CA MET A 626 -13.42 -4.88 -13.95
C MET A 626 -14.00 -6.28 -14.10
N ALA A 627 -15.29 -6.40 -14.45
CA ALA A 627 -15.92 -7.67 -14.74
C ALA A 627 -15.27 -8.38 -15.95
N ALA A 628 -15.05 -7.64 -17.03
CA ALA A 628 -14.41 -8.15 -18.25
C ALA A 628 -12.97 -8.65 -17.98
N HIS A 629 -12.16 -7.92 -17.22
CA HIS A 629 -10.82 -8.37 -16.83
C HIS A 629 -10.85 -9.66 -16.01
N ARG A 630 -11.80 -9.79 -15.08
CA ARG A 630 -11.95 -11.02 -14.30
C ARG A 630 -12.34 -12.19 -15.20
N GLU A 631 -13.34 -12.03 -16.06
CA GLU A 631 -13.76 -13.07 -16.98
C GLU A 631 -12.61 -13.53 -17.86
N ARG A 632 -11.89 -12.59 -18.48
CA ARG A 632 -10.75 -12.92 -19.33
C ARG A 632 -9.70 -13.72 -18.59
N ARG A 633 -9.36 -13.33 -17.36
CA ARG A 633 -8.43 -14.10 -16.53
C ARG A 633 -8.94 -15.49 -16.19
N LEU A 634 -10.22 -15.64 -15.85
CA LEU A 634 -10.83 -16.96 -15.62
C LEU A 634 -10.78 -17.82 -16.87
N MET A 635 -10.96 -17.23 -18.06
CA MET A 635 -10.77 -17.94 -19.33
C MET A 635 -9.31 -18.34 -19.50
N THR A 636 -8.33 -17.46 -19.25
CA THR A 636 -6.91 -17.83 -19.29
C THR A 636 -6.59 -18.97 -18.32
N LEU A 637 -7.21 -18.99 -17.12
CA LEU A 637 -7.06 -20.10 -16.16
C LEU A 637 -7.73 -21.40 -16.64
N ARG A 638 -8.78 -21.33 -17.46
CA ARG A 638 -9.46 -22.48 -18.08
C ARG A 638 -8.78 -22.97 -19.37
N ASP A 639 -8.14 -22.05 -20.09
CA ASP A 639 -7.50 -22.24 -21.40
C ASP A 639 -6.00 -22.55 -21.28
N VAL A 640 -5.43 -22.59 -20.06
CA VAL A 640 -4.25 -23.43 -19.85
C VAL A 640 -4.72 -24.83 -20.21
N PRO A 641 -4.20 -25.45 -21.29
CA PRO A 641 -4.59 -26.82 -21.62
C PRO A 641 -4.36 -27.61 -20.35
N ALA A 642 -5.38 -28.33 -19.88
CA ALA A 642 -5.15 -29.44 -18.96
C ALA A 642 -3.96 -30.18 -19.56
N ALA A 643 -2.80 -30.07 -18.90
CA ALA A 643 -1.57 -30.60 -19.41
C ALA A 643 -1.92 -32.05 -19.76
N ARG A 644 -1.66 -32.40 -21.03
CA ARG A 644 -1.89 -33.74 -21.53
C ARG A 644 -1.38 -34.70 -20.45
N ASN A 645 -2.25 -35.57 -19.98
CA ASN A 645 -1.90 -36.71 -19.12
C ASN A 645 -0.70 -37.42 -19.73
N ASP A 646 0.49 -37.04 -19.27
CA ASP A 646 1.76 -37.76 -19.39
C ASP A 646 2.81 -37.04 -18.52
N GLU A 647 2.47 -36.71 -17.26
CA GLU A 647 3.44 -36.19 -16.29
C GLU A 647 3.86 -37.31 -15.33
N ARG A 648 5.17 -37.51 -15.16
CA ARG A 648 5.75 -38.75 -14.62
C ARG A 648 5.74 -38.83 -13.09
N HIS A 649 5.39 -37.77 -12.37
CA HIS A 649 5.42 -37.71 -10.91
C HIS A 649 4.16 -37.08 -10.29
N ASP A 650 3.68 -37.68 -9.19
CA ASP A 650 2.68 -37.07 -8.32
C ASP A 650 3.36 -36.04 -7.39
N TYR A 651 2.81 -34.82 -7.29
CA TYR A 651 3.36 -33.76 -6.44
C TYR A 651 2.49 -33.48 -5.21
N SER A 652 3.14 -33.27 -4.06
CA SER A 652 2.54 -32.78 -2.81
C SER A 652 3.06 -31.40 -2.44
N LEU A 653 2.20 -30.52 -1.94
CA LEU A 653 2.61 -29.25 -1.34
C LEU A 653 2.85 -29.44 0.15
N ALA A 654 4.12 -29.43 0.59
CA ALA A 654 4.44 -29.46 2.02
C ALA A 654 4.05 -28.14 2.68
N HIS A 655 3.45 -28.18 3.87
CA HIS A 655 2.93 -26.98 4.54
C HIS A 655 4.02 -25.94 4.78
N LEU A 656 5.25 -26.36 5.09
CA LEU A 656 6.38 -25.47 5.34
C LEU A 656 6.71 -24.55 4.14
N THR A 657 6.39 -24.96 2.91
CA THR A 657 6.55 -24.14 1.68
C THR A 657 5.62 -22.94 1.64
N ALA A 658 4.51 -22.98 2.38
CA ALA A 658 3.46 -21.97 2.39
C ALA A 658 2.89 -21.77 3.80
N LEU A 659 3.75 -21.77 4.82
CA LEU A 659 3.40 -21.87 6.25
C LEU A 659 2.45 -20.77 6.76
N SER A 660 2.33 -19.64 6.06
CA SER A 660 1.40 -18.57 6.41
C SER A 660 -0.06 -18.87 6.05
N LEU A 661 -0.33 -19.88 5.22
CA LEU A 661 -1.68 -20.27 4.83
C LEU A 661 -2.33 -21.14 5.90
N SER A 662 -3.63 -20.94 6.14
CA SER A 662 -4.39 -21.91 6.95
C SER A 662 -4.55 -23.23 6.18
N PRO A 663 -4.80 -24.37 6.86
CA PRO A 663 -4.97 -25.65 6.18
C PRO A 663 -6.04 -25.68 5.08
N PRO A 664 -7.24 -25.07 5.23
CA PRO A 664 -8.17 -24.86 4.13
C PRO A 664 -7.58 -24.05 2.95
N ASP A 665 -6.83 -22.98 3.24
CA ASP A 665 -6.23 -22.13 2.20
C ASP A 665 -5.07 -22.82 1.48
N LEU A 666 -4.32 -23.66 2.19
CA LEU A 666 -3.27 -24.49 1.63
C LEU A 666 -3.84 -25.49 0.63
N VAL A 667 -4.96 -26.13 0.97
CA VAL A 667 -5.69 -27.04 0.06
C VAL A 667 -6.11 -26.32 -1.21
N ASP A 668 -6.64 -25.10 -1.09
CA ASP A 668 -7.02 -24.29 -2.25
C ASP A 668 -5.81 -23.89 -3.08
N ALA A 669 -4.72 -23.47 -2.44
CA ALA A 669 -3.47 -23.11 -3.12
C ALA A 669 -2.88 -24.31 -3.89
N ALA A 670 -2.92 -25.50 -3.29
CA ALA A 670 -2.46 -26.74 -3.91
C ALA A 670 -3.31 -27.10 -5.13
N ALA A 671 -4.64 -27.01 -5.01
CA ALA A 671 -5.56 -27.26 -6.11
C ALA A 671 -5.37 -26.28 -7.27
N ASP A 672 -5.28 -24.97 -6.96
CA ASP A 672 -5.09 -23.91 -7.96
C ASP A 672 -3.76 -24.05 -8.73
N ALA A 673 -2.72 -24.56 -8.06
CA ALA A 673 -1.40 -24.77 -8.65
C ALA A 673 -1.24 -26.13 -9.36
N GLY A 674 -2.22 -27.04 -9.21
CA GLY A 674 -2.22 -28.35 -9.84
C GLY A 674 -1.37 -29.41 -9.13
N TYR A 675 -1.27 -29.34 -7.80
CA TYR A 675 -0.79 -30.43 -6.97
C TYR A 675 -1.85 -31.53 -6.86
N ARG A 676 -1.43 -32.76 -6.55
CA ARG A 676 -2.35 -33.85 -6.21
C ARG A 676 -2.58 -33.95 -4.70
N TYR A 677 -1.52 -33.66 -3.95
CA TYR A 677 -1.45 -33.90 -2.52
C TYR A 677 -1.10 -32.62 -1.74
N VAL A 678 -1.40 -32.63 -0.44
CA VAL A 678 -0.86 -31.69 0.56
C VAL A 678 -0.29 -32.44 1.75
N GLY A 679 0.77 -31.89 2.35
CA GLY A 679 1.24 -32.23 3.69
C GLY A 679 0.71 -31.22 4.70
N LEU A 680 0.22 -31.67 5.85
CA LEU A 680 -0.41 -30.79 6.84
C LEU A 680 0.35 -30.74 8.16
N ARG A 681 0.82 -29.54 8.50
CA ARG A 681 1.43 -29.23 9.79
C ARG A 681 0.42 -29.03 10.92
N LEU A 682 0.39 -29.96 11.86
CA LEU A 682 -0.49 -29.98 13.03
C LEU A 682 0.22 -29.57 14.33
N THR A 683 1.56 -29.62 14.37
CA THR A 683 2.35 -29.19 15.53
C THR A 683 3.20 -27.97 15.21
N ARG A 684 3.29 -27.05 16.18
CA ARG A 684 4.19 -25.89 16.11
C ARG A 684 5.58 -26.33 16.56
N VAL A 685 6.62 -26.03 15.78
CA VAL A 685 8.01 -26.40 16.12
C VAL A 685 8.75 -25.22 16.76
N THR A 686 8.42 -23.97 16.39
CA THR A 686 8.97 -22.78 17.06
C THR A 686 7.88 -21.83 17.55
N PRO A 687 8.09 -21.09 18.66
CA PRO A 687 7.08 -20.18 19.20
C PRO A 687 6.57 -19.11 18.21
N GLN A 688 7.38 -18.77 17.20
CA GLN A 688 7.13 -17.72 16.23
C GLN A 688 6.34 -18.19 14.99
N GLU A 689 6.15 -19.49 14.80
CA GLU A 689 5.36 -20.02 13.68
C GLU A 689 3.85 -19.84 13.89
N PRO A 690 3.06 -19.64 12.82
CA PRO A 690 1.61 -19.80 12.87
C PRO A 690 1.22 -21.16 13.48
N HIS A 691 0.17 -21.19 14.30
CA HIS A 691 -0.35 -22.44 14.86
C HIS A 691 -1.79 -22.66 14.39
N TYR A 692 -2.02 -23.80 13.76
CA TYR A 692 -3.31 -24.23 13.27
C TYR A 692 -3.73 -25.45 14.09
N PRO A 693 -4.59 -25.30 15.13
CA PRO A 693 -4.89 -26.35 16.09
C PRO A 693 -5.87 -27.40 15.54
N LEU A 694 -5.58 -27.99 14.38
CA LEU A 694 -6.51 -28.85 13.64
C LEU A 694 -6.97 -30.06 14.45
N ALA A 695 -6.08 -30.63 15.27
CA ALA A 695 -6.40 -31.78 16.13
C ALA A 695 -7.35 -31.44 17.28
N THR A 696 -7.54 -30.15 17.61
CA THR A 696 -8.34 -29.70 18.76
C THR A 696 -9.43 -28.68 18.39
N ASP A 697 -9.50 -28.23 17.14
CA ASP A 697 -10.50 -27.29 16.62
C ASP A 697 -11.44 -27.98 15.60
N PRO A 698 -12.66 -28.38 16.04
CA PRO A 698 -13.63 -29.02 15.16
C PRO A 698 -14.12 -28.15 14.00
N ALA A 699 -14.10 -26.83 14.13
CA ALA A 699 -14.55 -25.93 13.07
C ALA A 699 -13.49 -25.86 11.95
N LEU A 700 -12.22 -25.72 12.32
CA LEU A 700 -11.10 -25.75 11.37
C LEU A 700 -11.00 -27.11 10.67
N MET A 701 -11.14 -28.21 11.42
CA MET A 701 -11.20 -29.58 10.88
C MET A 701 -12.30 -29.71 9.83
N ARG A 702 -13.54 -29.29 10.16
CA ARG A 702 -14.67 -29.37 9.22
C ARG A 702 -14.43 -28.56 7.95
N THR A 703 -13.95 -27.33 8.08
CA THR A 703 -13.67 -26.47 6.92
C THR A 703 -12.60 -27.07 6.03
N THR A 704 -11.54 -27.63 6.61
CA THR A 704 -10.45 -28.30 5.86
C THR A 704 -11.00 -29.49 5.07
N LYS A 705 -11.81 -30.35 5.69
CA LYS A 705 -12.45 -31.50 5.03
C LYS A 705 -13.38 -31.08 3.89
N VAL A 706 -14.13 -29.98 4.07
CA VAL A 706 -14.97 -29.42 3.00
C VAL A 706 -14.13 -28.98 1.80
N ARG A 707 -12.98 -28.34 2.02
CA ARG A 707 -12.09 -27.92 0.93
C ARG A 707 -11.42 -29.11 0.25
N LEU A 708 -10.94 -30.11 0.99
CA LEU A 708 -10.39 -31.35 0.43
C LEU A 708 -11.41 -32.03 -0.48
N ALA A 709 -12.66 -32.19 -0.02
CA ALA A 709 -13.72 -32.78 -0.81
C ALA A 709 -14.10 -31.94 -2.06
N ALA A 710 -14.08 -30.61 -1.95
CA ALA A 710 -14.45 -29.72 -3.04
C ALA A 710 -13.37 -29.65 -4.14
N THR A 711 -12.09 -29.77 -3.77
CA THR A 711 -10.95 -29.63 -4.68
C THR A 711 -10.47 -30.97 -5.24
N GLY A 712 -10.72 -32.08 -4.53
CA GLY A 712 -10.17 -33.39 -4.86
C GLY A 712 -8.72 -33.58 -4.43
N ILE A 713 -8.14 -32.62 -3.71
CA ILE A 713 -6.82 -32.75 -3.10
C ILE A 713 -6.87 -33.80 -1.99
N GLU A 714 -5.87 -34.68 -1.97
CA GLU A 714 -5.69 -35.70 -0.94
C GLU A 714 -4.61 -35.27 0.07
N VAL A 715 -4.73 -35.71 1.33
CA VAL A 715 -3.67 -35.48 2.33
C VAL A 715 -2.67 -36.62 2.22
N LEU A 716 -1.41 -36.31 1.86
CA LEU A 716 -0.35 -37.32 1.77
C LEU A 716 0.20 -37.62 3.16
N ASP A 717 0.57 -36.58 3.89
CA ASP A 717 1.30 -36.67 5.15
C ASP A 717 0.82 -35.64 6.19
N ILE A 718 1.12 -35.93 7.47
CA ILE A 718 1.02 -34.96 8.57
C ILE A 718 2.35 -34.79 9.29
N GLU A 719 2.65 -33.54 9.66
CA GLU A 719 3.88 -33.16 10.33
C GLU A 719 3.59 -32.32 11.60
N LEU A 720 4.39 -32.36 12.66
CA LEU A 720 5.58 -33.18 12.91
C LEU A 720 5.43 -33.92 14.24
N ALA A 721 5.61 -35.23 14.23
CA ALA A 721 5.74 -36.05 15.44
C ALA A 721 7.18 -36.00 15.97
N ARG A 722 7.52 -34.93 16.69
CA ARG A 722 8.88 -34.71 17.25
C ARG A 722 8.95 -35.21 18.68
N ILE A 723 9.70 -36.28 18.94
CA ILE A 723 9.78 -36.95 20.25
C ILE A 723 11.16 -36.75 20.88
N SER A 724 11.22 -35.95 21.94
CA SER A 724 12.42 -35.63 22.72
C SER A 724 12.61 -36.60 23.91
N PRO A 725 13.73 -36.52 24.66
CA PRO A 725 14.03 -37.42 25.78
C PRO A 725 12.98 -37.49 26.88
N ASP A 726 12.13 -36.48 27.04
CA ASP A 726 11.10 -36.42 28.10
C ASP A 726 9.68 -36.67 27.57
N ASP A 727 9.51 -36.83 26.26
CA ASP A 727 8.19 -36.96 25.63
C ASP A 727 7.67 -38.42 25.71
N ASP A 728 6.35 -38.58 25.88
CA ASP A 728 5.64 -39.87 25.78
C ASP A 728 5.02 -39.97 24.37
N PRO A 729 5.35 -40.99 23.55
CA PRO A 729 4.72 -41.22 22.24
C PRO A 729 3.18 -41.21 22.28
N ARG A 730 2.57 -41.60 23.40
CA ARG A 730 1.10 -41.58 23.59
C ARG A 730 0.50 -40.19 23.51
N ALA A 731 1.27 -39.13 23.77
CA ALA A 731 0.81 -37.76 23.63
C ALA A 731 0.43 -37.42 22.18
N PHE A 732 0.97 -38.16 21.19
CA PHE A 732 0.66 -37.97 19.78
C PHE A 732 -0.61 -38.70 19.31
N LEU A 733 -1.34 -39.40 20.19
CA LEU A 733 -2.54 -40.15 19.77
C LEU A 733 -3.57 -39.25 19.08
N ARG A 734 -3.86 -38.05 19.63
CA ARG A 734 -4.78 -37.09 19.02
C ARG A 734 -4.27 -36.54 17.69
N PHE A 735 -2.95 -36.37 17.57
CA PHE A 735 -2.31 -35.96 16.32
C PHE A 735 -2.49 -37.02 15.23
N LEU A 736 -2.30 -38.31 15.56
CA LEU A 736 -2.49 -39.43 14.64
C LEU A 736 -3.96 -39.60 14.25
N GLU A 737 -4.89 -39.53 15.21
CA GLU A 737 -6.34 -39.60 14.95
C GLU A 737 -6.81 -38.48 14.02
N ALA A 738 -6.30 -37.26 14.22
CA ALA A 738 -6.61 -36.12 13.34
C ALA A 738 -6.09 -36.35 11.91
N GLY A 739 -4.88 -36.90 11.76
CA GLY A 739 -4.35 -37.30 10.45
C GLY A 739 -5.23 -38.33 9.75
N ALA A 740 -5.61 -39.38 10.47
CA ALA A 740 -6.50 -40.42 9.96
C ALA A 740 -7.88 -39.87 9.57
N GLU A 741 -8.44 -38.93 10.35
CA GLU A 741 -9.71 -38.27 10.03
C GLU A 741 -9.65 -37.46 8.72
N LEU A 742 -8.49 -36.86 8.43
CA LEU A 742 -8.24 -36.10 7.20
C LEU A 742 -7.93 -36.99 5.99
N GLY A 743 -7.70 -38.29 6.22
CA GLY A 743 -7.29 -39.24 5.18
C GLY A 743 -5.78 -39.19 4.87
N ALA A 744 -4.95 -38.72 5.80
CA ALA A 744 -3.50 -38.79 5.68
C ALA A 744 -3.02 -40.25 5.57
N ARG A 745 -1.92 -40.47 4.87
CA ARG A 745 -1.32 -41.80 4.66
C ARG A 745 -0.06 -42.00 5.49
N HIS A 746 0.70 -40.91 5.68
CA HIS A 746 2.02 -40.94 6.27
C HIS A 746 2.17 -39.93 7.42
N VAL A 747 3.06 -40.21 8.35
CA VAL A 747 3.39 -39.34 9.50
C VAL A 747 4.87 -39.05 9.48
N ILE A 748 5.26 -37.77 9.47
CA ILE A 748 6.67 -37.38 9.62
C ILE A 748 7.05 -37.40 11.09
N ALA A 749 8.13 -38.12 11.42
CA ALA A 749 8.66 -38.21 12.77
C ALA A 749 10.11 -37.73 12.86
N GLN A 750 10.46 -37.07 13.97
CA GLN A 750 11.83 -36.69 14.32
C GLN A 750 12.15 -37.12 15.76
N LEU A 751 13.36 -37.62 15.98
CA LEU A 751 13.78 -38.19 17.27
C LEU A 751 15.08 -37.54 17.79
N PRO A 752 15.04 -36.31 18.31
CA PRO A 752 16.19 -35.64 18.92
C PRO A 752 16.52 -36.22 20.32
N ASP A 753 16.83 -37.52 20.38
CA ASP A 753 17.20 -38.22 21.61
C ASP A 753 18.62 -38.79 21.49
N PRO A 754 19.58 -38.45 22.38
CA PRO A 754 20.93 -38.99 22.31
C PRO A 754 21.00 -40.47 22.72
N ASP A 755 19.98 -41.00 23.41
CA ASP A 755 19.91 -42.40 23.82
C ASP A 755 19.27 -43.25 22.72
N ARG A 756 20.10 -44.04 22.02
CA ARG A 756 19.65 -44.87 20.91
C ARG A 756 18.61 -45.91 21.32
N ALA A 757 18.74 -46.53 22.50
CA ALA A 757 17.81 -47.57 22.93
C ALA A 757 16.42 -46.97 23.18
N ARG A 758 16.38 -45.86 23.92
CA ARG A 758 15.12 -45.13 24.18
C ARG A 758 14.50 -44.58 22.90
N LYS A 759 15.33 -44.08 21.97
CA LYS A 759 14.89 -43.63 20.65
C LYS A 759 14.19 -44.74 19.86
N ILE A 760 14.79 -45.92 19.80
CA ILE A 760 14.23 -47.11 19.15
C ILE A 760 12.89 -47.48 19.80
N ASP A 761 12.85 -47.60 21.13
CA ASP A 761 11.65 -47.99 21.87
C ASP A 761 10.50 -47.00 21.65
N ARG A 762 10.79 -45.69 21.65
CA ARG A 762 9.78 -44.65 21.43
C ARG A 762 9.27 -44.59 20.01
N TYR A 763 10.15 -44.76 19.03
CA TYR A 763 9.75 -44.84 17.62
C TYR A 763 8.88 -46.08 17.36
N ALA A 764 9.24 -47.23 17.94
CA ALA A 764 8.42 -48.43 17.88
C ALA A 764 7.03 -48.20 18.48
N GLN A 765 6.95 -47.56 19.65
CA GLN A 765 5.67 -47.20 20.27
C GLN A 765 4.84 -46.24 19.41
N LEU A 766 5.44 -45.25 18.76
CA LEU A 766 4.73 -44.36 17.83
C LEU A 766 4.17 -45.16 16.64
N CYS A 767 4.95 -46.08 16.09
CA CYS A 767 4.51 -46.97 15.00
C CYS A 767 3.33 -47.86 15.43
N GLU A 768 3.38 -48.43 16.64
CA GLU A 768 2.29 -49.24 17.21
C GLU A 768 0.99 -48.44 17.37
N LEU A 769 1.07 -47.17 17.76
CA LEU A 769 -0.09 -46.26 17.85
C LEU A 769 -0.64 -45.87 16.48
N ALA A 770 0.22 -45.68 15.48
CA ALA A 770 -0.15 -45.31 14.12
C ALA A 770 -0.77 -46.47 13.33
N ARG A 771 -0.32 -47.71 13.59
CA ARG A 771 -0.75 -48.91 12.87
C ARG A 771 -2.28 -49.15 12.81
N PRO A 772 -3.05 -49.09 13.92
CA PRO A 772 -4.50 -49.30 13.85
C PRO A 772 -5.25 -48.21 13.07
N LEU A 773 -4.61 -47.06 12.83
CA LEU A 773 -5.15 -45.94 12.06
C LEU A 773 -4.78 -46.03 10.56
N GLY A 774 -4.00 -47.05 10.16
CA GLY A 774 -3.55 -47.23 8.77
C GLY A 774 -2.44 -46.28 8.34
N LEU A 775 -1.71 -45.67 9.29
CA LEU A 775 -0.66 -44.69 9.02
C LEU A 775 0.74 -45.34 9.05
N THR A 776 1.61 -44.96 8.12
CA THR A 776 3.06 -45.22 8.22
C THR A 776 3.74 -44.09 8.98
N VAL A 777 4.92 -44.37 9.54
CA VAL A 777 5.70 -43.39 10.29
C VAL A 777 7.07 -43.23 9.64
N ASP A 778 7.25 -42.15 8.90
CA ASP A 778 8.45 -41.86 8.13
C ASP A 778 9.44 -41.04 8.96
N LEU A 779 10.58 -41.64 9.28
CA LEU A 779 11.63 -41.01 10.08
C LEU A 779 12.43 -40.04 9.22
N GLU A 780 12.43 -38.78 9.63
CA GLU A 780 13.28 -37.73 9.07
C GLU A 780 14.52 -37.52 9.96
N PHE A 781 15.68 -37.32 9.35
CA PHE A 781 16.97 -37.16 10.05
C PHE A 781 17.65 -35.81 9.72
N PRO A 782 17.23 -34.70 10.35
CA PRO A 782 17.92 -33.43 10.17
C PRO A 782 19.36 -33.51 10.67
N SER A 783 20.31 -33.08 9.85
CA SER A 783 21.74 -33.34 10.03
C SER A 783 22.38 -32.74 11.30
N TRP A 784 21.68 -31.83 11.97
CA TRP A 784 22.11 -31.19 13.21
C TRP A 784 21.46 -31.79 14.48
N THR A 785 20.74 -32.91 14.35
CA THR A 785 20.07 -33.58 15.47
C THR A 785 20.82 -34.84 15.91
N GLU A 786 20.35 -35.48 16.98
CA GLU A 786 20.87 -36.73 17.52
C GLU A 786 20.59 -37.94 16.62
N THR A 787 19.86 -37.75 15.52
CA THR A 787 19.77 -38.67 14.39
C THR A 787 20.31 -37.94 13.14
N PRO A 788 21.65 -37.82 12.99
CA PRO A 788 22.23 -36.86 12.05
C PRO A 788 22.39 -37.39 10.62
N ASP A 789 22.31 -38.71 10.41
CA ASP A 789 22.66 -39.34 9.15
C ASP A 789 21.83 -40.59 8.86
N LEU A 790 21.91 -41.05 7.60
CA LEU A 790 21.21 -42.23 7.10
C LEU A 790 21.54 -43.48 7.92
N ARG A 791 22.80 -43.64 8.34
CA ARG A 791 23.27 -44.84 9.06
C ARG A 791 22.59 -44.95 10.41
N GLU A 792 22.47 -43.84 11.14
CA GLU A 792 21.76 -43.82 12.42
C GLU A 792 20.27 -44.06 12.23
N ALA A 793 19.63 -43.41 11.24
CA ALA A 793 18.22 -43.64 10.94
C ALA A 793 17.93 -45.11 10.61
N VAL A 794 18.78 -45.77 9.82
CA VAL A 794 18.66 -47.21 9.50
C VAL A 794 18.75 -48.09 10.76
N ARG A 795 19.61 -47.75 11.72
CA ARG A 795 19.67 -48.48 13.00
C ARG A 795 18.38 -48.34 13.79
N VAL A 796 17.76 -47.16 13.77
CA VAL A 796 16.48 -46.92 14.45
C VAL A 796 15.37 -47.75 13.83
N LEU A 797 15.23 -47.71 12.50
CA LEU A 797 14.20 -48.48 11.78
C LEU A 797 14.35 -50.00 12.01
N ARG A 798 15.57 -50.54 11.90
CA ARG A 798 15.84 -51.97 12.16
C ARG A 798 15.62 -52.37 13.61
N GLY A 799 15.95 -51.47 14.54
CA GLY A 799 15.76 -51.72 15.96
C GLY A 799 14.30 -51.72 16.39
N ALA A 800 13.48 -50.87 15.76
CA ALA A 800 12.06 -50.77 16.07
C ALA A 800 11.27 -51.99 15.56
N ASP A 801 11.68 -52.56 14.42
CA ASP A 801 11.12 -53.80 13.84
C ASP A 801 9.59 -53.78 13.73
N GLN A 802 9.03 -52.66 13.26
CA GLN A 802 7.59 -52.49 13.04
C GLN A 802 7.26 -52.55 11.54
N PRO A 803 6.07 -53.07 11.16
CA PRO A 803 5.71 -53.25 9.75
C PRO A 803 5.34 -51.95 9.01
N ASN A 804 5.14 -50.84 9.73
CA ASN A 804 4.75 -49.54 9.18
C ASN A 804 5.82 -48.46 9.40
N VAL A 805 7.07 -48.86 9.61
CA VAL A 805 8.20 -47.93 9.60
C VAL A 805 8.44 -47.40 8.19
N GLY A 806 8.93 -46.17 8.11
CA GLY A 806 9.33 -45.55 6.86
C GLY A 806 10.52 -44.62 7.05
N MET A 807 11.12 -44.21 5.94
CA MET A 807 12.24 -43.29 5.87
C MET A 807 11.84 -42.12 4.98
N LEU A 808 11.86 -40.91 5.54
CA LEU A 808 11.71 -39.70 4.75
C LEU A 808 13.08 -39.19 4.34
N ILE A 809 13.35 -39.23 3.03
CA ILE A 809 14.51 -38.53 2.47
C ILE A 809 14.10 -37.08 2.20
N ASP A 810 14.58 -36.18 3.04
CA ASP A 810 14.65 -34.75 2.75
C ASP A 810 15.97 -34.44 2.05
N LEU A 811 15.90 -33.91 0.83
CA LEU A 811 17.08 -33.68 -0.01
C LEU A 811 18.10 -32.75 0.65
N LEU A 812 17.66 -31.74 1.40
CA LEU A 812 18.54 -30.83 2.13
C LEU A 812 19.29 -31.56 3.24
N HIS A 813 18.57 -32.33 4.05
CA HIS A 813 19.14 -33.07 5.17
C HIS A 813 20.06 -34.20 4.69
N PHE A 814 19.66 -34.94 3.66
CA PHE A 814 20.49 -35.97 3.05
C PHE A 814 21.80 -35.38 2.54
N ALA A 815 21.75 -34.33 1.70
CA ALA A 815 22.93 -33.70 1.12
C ALA A 815 23.90 -33.13 2.17
N ARG A 816 23.38 -32.73 3.34
CA ARG A 816 24.19 -32.12 4.42
C ARG A 816 24.63 -33.09 5.51
N SER A 817 24.16 -34.34 5.48
CA SER A 817 24.51 -35.38 6.47
C SER A 817 25.79 -36.15 6.14
N GLY A 818 26.32 -36.02 4.92
CA GLY A 818 27.44 -36.85 4.44
C GLY A 818 27.04 -38.30 4.15
N SER A 819 25.73 -38.57 4.03
CA SER A 819 25.19 -39.89 3.70
C SER A 819 25.51 -40.29 2.25
N SER A 820 25.68 -41.59 2.02
CA SER A 820 26.04 -42.13 0.70
C SER A 820 24.79 -42.48 -0.11
N VAL A 821 24.75 -42.03 -1.36
CA VAL A 821 23.73 -42.44 -2.36
C VAL A 821 23.79 -43.95 -2.61
N ASP A 822 24.97 -44.57 -2.54
CA ASP A 822 25.11 -46.03 -2.69
C ASP A 822 24.57 -46.80 -1.49
N ASP A 823 24.64 -46.23 -0.28
CA ASP A 823 24.02 -46.82 0.91
C ASP A 823 22.49 -46.68 0.83
N LEU A 824 21.99 -45.56 0.30
CA LEU A 824 20.57 -45.32 0.08
C LEU A 824 19.94 -46.37 -0.85
N ARG A 825 20.62 -46.69 -1.97
CA ARG A 825 20.18 -47.72 -2.93
C ARG A 825 20.05 -49.13 -2.35
N GLN A 826 20.72 -49.41 -1.24
CA GLN A 826 20.73 -50.74 -0.61
C GLN A 826 19.60 -50.93 0.42
N LEU A 827 18.81 -49.88 0.70
CA LEU A 827 17.74 -49.95 1.67
C LEU A 827 16.49 -50.64 1.10
N PRO A 828 15.66 -51.28 1.96
CA PRO A 828 14.40 -51.88 1.53
C PRO A 828 13.51 -50.87 0.83
N VAL A 829 13.01 -51.23 -0.36
CA VAL A 829 12.14 -50.34 -1.16
C VAL A 829 10.86 -49.96 -0.42
N ASP A 830 10.32 -50.88 0.39
CA ASP A 830 9.10 -50.69 1.17
C ASP A 830 9.26 -49.70 2.33
N TRP A 831 10.46 -49.18 2.58
CA TRP A 831 10.66 -48.11 3.58
C TRP A 831 10.39 -46.72 3.03
N PHE A 832 10.29 -46.54 1.72
CA PHE A 832 10.12 -45.22 1.11
C PHE A 832 8.68 -45.03 0.65
N HIS A 833 8.00 -44.04 1.22
CA HIS A 833 6.62 -43.73 0.88
C HIS A 833 6.47 -42.43 0.08
N PHE A 834 7.33 -41.45 0.32
CA PHE A 834 7.42 -40.17 -0.40
C PHE A 834 8.77 -39.49 -0.11
N VAL A 835 9.07 -38.38 -0.78
CA VAL A 835 10.35 -37.66 -0.67
C VAL A 835 10.13 -36.16 -0.58
N HIS A 836 10.92 -35.48 0.27
CA HIS A 836 10.94 -34.02 0.38
C HIS A 836 11.95 -33.43 -0.62
N VAL A 837 11.45 -32.73 -1.63
CA VAL A 837 12.24 -32.24 -2.76
C VAL A 837 12.43 -30.73 -2.67
N CYS A 838 13.69 -30.32 -2.69
CA CYS A 838 14.12 -28.94 -2.75
C CYS A 838 15.55 -28.87 -3.32
N ASP A 839 16.03 -27.65 -3.53
CA ASP A 839 17.44 -27.35 -3.69
C ASP A 839 17.91 -26.40 -2.58
N ALA A 840 19.19 -26.08 -2.53
CA ALA A 840 19.73 -25.11 -1.56
C ALA A 840 20.99 -24.41 -2.07
N PRO A 841 21.34 -23.23 -1.52
CA PRO A 841 22.53 -22.49 -1.94
C PRO A 841 23.80 -23.34 -1.88
N PRO A 842 24.73 -23.18 -2.84
CA PRO A 842 26.00 -23.90 -2.81
C PRO A 842 26.83 -23.46 -1.60
N GLY A 843 27.25 -24.44 -0.79
CA GLY A 843 27.99 -24.23 0.46
C GLY A 843 27.21 -24.71 1.69
N VAL A 844 27.84 -25.55 2.51
CA VAL A 844 27.24 -26.08 3.73
C VAL A 844 27.64 -25.20 4.90
N PRO A 845 26.68 -24.55 5.60
CA PRO A 845 26.98 -23.80 6.82
C PRO A 845 27.72 -24.65 7.85
N THR A 846 28.70 -24.07 8.54
CA THR A 846 29.52 -24.78 9.54
C THR A 846 28.92 -24.76 10.94
N THR A 847 27.80 -24.06 11.15
CA THR A 847 27.10 -23.94 12.44
C THR A 847 25.69 -24.50 12.37
N ASN A 848 25.20 -25.05 13.49
CA ASN A 848 23.81 -25.54 13.59
C ASN A 848 22.79 -24.43 13.32
N GLU A 849 23.05 -23.21 13.77
CA GLU A 849 22.21 -22.05 13.51
C GLU A 849 22.09 -21.76 12.00
N GLY A 850 23.21 -21.80 11.27
CA GLY A 850 23.20 -21.63 9.82
C GLY A 850 22.50 -22.77 9.08
N LEU A 851 22.66 -24.02 9.54
CA LEU A 851 21.95 -25.17 8.96
C LEU A 851 20.43 -25.04 9.14
N ILE A 852 19.98 -24.67 10.35
CA ILE A 852 18.58 -24.42 10.69
C ILE A 852 18.03 -23.24 9.89
N HIS A 853 18.81 -22.16 9.76
CA HIS A 853 18.40 -20.99 9.00
C HIS A 853 18.10 -21.34 7.55
N THR A 854 19.03 -22.02 6.86
CA THR A 854 18.78 -22.39 5.46
C THR A 854 17.58 -23.34 5.33
N ALA A 855 17.45 -24.32 6.23
CA ALA A 855 16.35 -25.28 6.18
C ALA A 855 14.97 -24.64 6.32
N ARG A 856 14.89 -23.48 6.99
CA ARG A 856 13.62 -22.82 7.31
C ARG A 856 13.33 -21.56 6.51
N PHE A 857 14.33 -20.98 5.83
CA PHE A 857 14.18 -19.66 5.23
C PHE A 857 14.83 -19.51 3.85
N GLU A 858 15.76 -20.38 3.45
CA GLU A 858 16.59 -20.18 2.26
C GLU A 858 16.68 -21.42 1.37
N ARG A 859 15.70 -22.33 1.43
CA ARG A 859 15.61 -23.41 0.44
C ARG A 859 15.32 -22.80 -0.94
N LEU A 860 15.83 -23.44 -1.99
CA LEU A 860 15.70 -23.01 -3.39
C LEU A 860 14.84 -23.99 -4.18
N PHE A 861 14.35 -23.56 -5.35
CA PHE A 861 13.62 -24.46 -6.23
C PHE A 861 14.57 -25.50 -6.85
N PRO A 862 14.09 -26.72 -7.18
CA PRO A 862 14.90 -27.73 -7.86
C PRO A 862 15.62 -27.16 -9.09
N GLY A 863 16.96 -27.29 -9.11
CA GLY A 863 17.81 -26.82 -10.20
C GLY A 863 18.36 -25.40 -10.04
N GLU A 864 18.01 -24.68 -8.97
CA GLU A 864 18.55 -23.35 -8.66
C GLU A 864 19.79 -23.38 -7.74
N GLY A 865 20.10 -24.53 -7.13
CA GLY A 865 21.09 -24.65 -6.08
C GLY A 865 22.22 -25.64 -6.38
N GLY A 866 22.82 -26.16 -5.31
CA GLY A 866 24.00 -27.02 -5.36
C GLY A 866 23.76 -28.47 -4.94
N ILE A 867 22.51 -28.88 -4.68
CA ILE A 867 22.19 -30.27 -4.32
C ILE A 867 22.18 -31.13 -5.59
N ASP A 868 22.75 -32.34 -5.52
CA ASP A 868 22.61 -33.35 -6.59
C ASP A 868 21.21 -33.97 -6.55
N VAL A 869 20.21 -33.19 -6.98
CA VAL A 869 18.78 -33.54 -6.93
C VAL A 869 18.53 -34.85 -7.69
N HIS A 870 19.04 -34.96 -8.92
CA HIS A 870 18.85 -36.17 -9.73
C HIS A 870 19.57 -37.39 -9.14
N GLY A 871 20.82 -37.25 -8.69
CA GLY A 871 21.57 -38.38 -8.13
C GLY A 871 20.93 -38.99 -6.89
N ILE A 872 20.32 -38.16 -6.03
CA ILE A 872 19.58 -38.62 -4.84
C ILE A 872 18.26 -39.27 -5.25
N LEU A 873 17.47 -38.62 -6.11
CA LEU A 873 16.16 -39.15 -6.54
C LEU A 873 16.28 -40.46 -7.33
N ASP A 874 17.31 -40.60 -8.18
CA ASP A 874 17.58 -41.82 -8.94
C ASP A 874 17.98 -43.02 -8.07
N ALA A 875 18.36 -42.79 -6.81
CA ALA A 875 18.65 -43.84 -5.84
C ALA A 875 17.40 -44.33 -5.08
N LEU A 876 16.27 -43.66 -5.24
CA LEU A 876 15.00 -44.02 -4.62
C LEU A 876 14.14 -44.89 -5.55
N PRO A 877 13.19 -45.66 -4.99
CA PRO A 877 12.20 -46.37 -5.79
C PRO A 877 11.44 -45.44 -6.75
N PRO A 878 11.15 -45.86 -7.99
CA PRO A 878 10.35 -45.07 -8.93
C PRO A 878 8.89 -44.98 -8.48
N GLY A 879 8.22 -43.88 -8.81
CA GLY A 879 6.79 -43.70 -8.58
C GLY A 879 6.41 -43.14 -7.20
N LEU A 880 7.40 -42.74 -6.39
CA LEU A 880 7.14 -42.02 -5.13
C LEU A 880 6.58 -40.61 -5.40
N PRO A 881 5.61 -40.13 -4.60
CA PRO A 881 5.19 -38.74 -4.62
C PRO A 881 6.32 -37.80 -4.19
N TYR A 882 6.44 -36.67 -4.89
CA TYR A 882 7.42 -35.62 -4.59
C TYR A 882 6.74 -34.50 -3.81
N ALA A 883 7.01 -34.44 -2.50
CA ALA A 883 6.55 -33.37 -1.63
C ALA A 883 7.53 -32.19 -1.70
N LEU A 884 7.05 -31.06 -2.21
CA LEU A 884 7.87 -29.86 -2.36
C LEU A 884 7.93 -29.12 -1.03
N GLU A 885 9.04 -29.27 -0.31
CA GLU A 885 9.33 -28.57 0.94
C GLU A 885 10.42 -27.52 0.72
N ILE A 886 10.00 -26.28 0.43
CA ILE A 886 10.87 -25.21 -0.06
C ILE A 886 10.59 -23.90 0.69
N PRO A 887 10.80 -23.81 2.02
CA PRO A 887 10.60 -22.54 2.71
C PRO A 887 11.63 -21.49 2.25
N ARG A 888 11.12 -20.41 1.66
CA ARG A 888 11.93 -19.29 1.13
C ARG A 888 11.33 -17.96 1.57
N ALA A 889 11.58 -17.57 2.83
CA ALA A 889 10.84 -16.49 3.50
C ALA A 889 10.90 -15.15 2.76
N THR A 890 12.08 -14.79 2.25
CA THR A 890 12.24 -13.56 1.46
C THR A 890 11.35 -13.59 0.21
N LEU A 891 11.33 -14.69 -0.54
CA LEU A 891 10.50 -14.80 -1.74
C LEU A 891 9.01 -14.84 -1.40
N VAL A 892 8.61 -15.58 -0.35
CA VAL A 892 7.21 -15.63 0.11
C VAL A 892 6.71 -14.25 0.53
N ALA A 893 7.54 -13.44 1.20
CA ALA A 893 7.20 -12.06 1.54
C ALA A 893 7.02 -11.16 0.31
N GLN A 894 7.67 -11.50 -0.82
CA GLN A 894 7.63 -10.74 -2.05
C GLN A 894 6.43 -11.10 -2.95
N VAL A 895 6.12 -12.40 -3.10
CA VAL A 895 5.07 -12.87 -4.02
C VAL A 895 3.80 -13.37 -3.36
N GLY A 896 3.83 -13.60 -2.05
CA GLY A 896 2.76 -14.28 -1.32
C GLY A 896 2.82 -15.80 -1.43
N ALA A 897 2.28 -16.49 -0.42
CA ALA A 897 2.42 -17.95 -0.28
C ALA A 897 1.74 -18.76 -1.41
N ARG A 898 0.60 -18.30 -1.94
CA ARG A 898 -0.09 -18.98 -3.06
C ARG A 898 0.73 -18.97 -4.35
N GLU A 899 1.29 -17.81 -4.70
CA GLU A 899 2.13 -17.70 -5.89
C GLU A 899 3.44 -18.47 -5.70
N HIS A 900 4.02 -18.44 -4.50
CA HIS A 900 5.19 -19.24 -4.17
C HIS A 900 4.95 -20.75 -4.38
N ALA A 901 3.80 -21.28 -3.93
CA ALA A 901 3.41 -22.67 -4.17
C ALA A 901 3.28 -23.00 -5.67
N ARG A 902 2.73 -22.08 -6.47
CA ARG A 902 2.64 -22.23 -7.93
C ARG A 902 4.03 -22.23 -8.60
N LEU A 903 4.92 -21.37 -8.15
CA LEU A 903 6.31 -21.30 -8.64
C LEU A 903 7.08 -22.58 -8.32
N ALA A 904 6.90 -23.12 -7.12
CA ALA A 904 7.56 -24.35 -6.67
C ALA A 904 7.24 -25.54 -7.59
N ILE A 905 5.95 -25.83 -7.85
CA ILE A 905 5.57 -26.95 -8.74
C ILE A 905 5.95 -26.70 -10.20
N THR A 906 5.91 -25.45 -10.65
CA THR A 906 6.35 -25.11 -12.01
C THR A 906 7.83 -25.41 -12.19
N ALA A 907 8.67 -24.98 -11.25
CA ALA A 907 10.11 -25.23 -11.29
C ALA A 907 10.44 -26.72 -11.14
N ALA A 908 9.74 -27.43 -10.26
CA ALA A 908 9.90 -28.88 -10.09
C ALA A 908 9.55 -29.63 -11.39
N ARG A 909 8.41 -29.33 -12.02
CA ARG A 909 8.04 -29.92 -13.32
C ARG A 909 9.06 -29.61 -14.41
N ASP A 910 9.50 -28.36 -14.49
CA ASP A 910 10.48 -27.93 -15.49
C ASP A 910 11.83 -28.65 -15.33
N HIS A 911 12.26 -28.91 -14.10
CA HIS A 911 13.55 -29.54 -13.81
C HIS A 911 13.49 -31.07 -13.82
N LEU A 912 12.43 -31.67 -13.27
CA LEU A 912 12.35 -33.10 -13.02
C LEU A 912 11.60 -33.86 -14.12
N ASP A 913 10.54 -33.28 -14.70
CA ASP A 913 9.70 -33.98 -15.68
C ASP A 913 10.19 -33.82 -17.14
N ARG A 914 10.90 -32.74 -17.46
CA ARG A 914 11.40 -32.48 -18.84
C ARG A 914 12.57 -33.36 -19.28
N SER A 915 13.22 -34.08 -18.36
CA SER A 915 14.46 -34.83 -18.63
C SER A 915 14.26 -36.18 -19.35
N GLY A 916 13.02 -36.58 -19.66
CA GLY A 916 12.70 -37.87 -20.28
C GLY A 916 12.82 -37.96 -21.82
N ALA A 917 13.25 -36.91 -22.52
CA ALA A 917 13.31 -36.87 -23.99
C ALA A 917 14.71 -37.18 -24.56
N THR A 918 15.27 -38.36 -24.28
CA THR A 918 16.39 -38.89 -25.08
C THR A 918 15.84 -39.76 -26.21
N PRO A 919 16.14 -39.51 -27.50
CA PRO A 919 15.66 -40.36 -28.58
C PRO A 919 16.42 -41.69 -28.56
N VAL A 920 15.74 -42.76 -28.13
CA VAL A 920 16.24 -44.12 -28.32
C VAL A 920 16.35 -44.38 -29.83
N ARG A 921 17.58 -44.40 -30.35
CA ARG A 921 17.89 -44.95 -31.68
C ARG A 921 17.46 -46.41 -31.69
N ARG A 922 16.36 -46.73 -32.37
CA ARG A 922 16.03 -48.11 -32.74
C ARG A 922 17.13 -48.65 -33.67
N PRO A 923 17.64 -49.88 -33.47
CA PRO A 923 18.50 -50.53 -34.44
C PRO A 923 17.71 -50.77 -35.74
N SER A 924 18.32 -50.42 -36.86
CA SER A 924 17.84 -50.72 -38.21
C SER A 924 17.64 -52.23 -38.38
N ALA A 925 16.39 -52.65 -38.59
CA ALA A 925 16.06 -54.00 -38.99
C ALA A 925 16.54 -54.24 -40.42
N VAL A 926 17.39 -55.26 -40.58
CA VAL A 926 17.81 -55.82 -41.86
C VAL A 926 16.63 -56.57 -42.47
N SER A 927 16.24 -56.22 -43.70
CA SER A 927 15.27 -56.96 -44.51
C SER A 927 15.84 -58.32 -44.91
N PRO A 928 15.10 -59.43 -44.76
CA PRO A 928 15.39 -60.65 -45.49
C PRO A 928 14.62 -60.65 -46.82
N SER A 929 15.37 -60.95 -47.88
CA SER A 929 14.91 -61.26 -49.22
C SER A 929 13.83 -62.35 -49.25
N ALA A 930 12.71 -62.09 -49.93
CA ALA A 930 11.83 -63.14 -50.43
C ALA A 930 12.24 -63.48 -51.86
N GLY A 931 12.81 -64.67 -52.03
CA GLY A 931 12.79 -65.39 -53.28
C GLY A 931 11.52 -66.26 -53.34
N HIS A 932 10.91 -66.26 -54.53
CA HIS A 932 9.69 -66.95 -55.00
C HIS A 932 8.36 -66.24 -54.81
#